data_AF-A0A832C2J0-F1
#
_entry.id   AF-A0A832C2J0-F1
#
_cell.length_a   1.000
_cell.length_b   1.000
_cell.length_c   1.000
_cell.angle_alpha   90.00
_cell.angle_beta   90.00
_cell.angle_gamma   90.00
#
_symmetry.space_group_name_H-M   'P 1'
#
loop_
_entity.id
_entity.type
_entity.pdbx_description
1 polymer ?
#
loop_
_entity_poly.entity_id
_entity_poly.type
_entity_poly.pdbx_seq_one_letter_code
_entity_poly.pdbx_strand_id
1 'polypeptide(L)'
;MKKKYLILGIHNHQPMGNFDFVFEECYQKAYLPFWEVLKRHPSIKISLHYSGILWNWFLEKNSPLLDILVDMIHRGQVELMSGGYYEPILPILPDVDKVGQIKKLNRFLTEHFHIKPRGMWLAERVWEPHLVRYICEAEIEYLAVDDLHFRSAGVREEDLWGYYLTEEQGNLLKVFPGSKYLRYTIPFKSPQVTIDYLLNGGGGKGNLRVMADDGEKFGVWPGTYELVYNQGWLDKFFTLIENHQDVLETVTFSEYVDMFPPLGRVYLPTASYSEMEEWALPIETAEEFIALEKMINTTQELAQTVKPFVKGGFWRNFLSKYSESNNIYQKMLWVSKQIERCQSKEAGSNSPPPAWLEQARDELWMGQCNDAYWHGLFGGLYLPHLRDGLYNHLIKAENIIDEQLHPTENWIECLPVDIDGDGIKEILVKTSRLIFWVDMDAGGTINELDYRPKAFNLINSLMRRKETYHQKLMQGSLIGADDNDSYVVKSIHEITASKEKDLSELLYYDRYARNCLLDHFISPQATLREFSRLEYQEYGDFITGNYQKKQIESTQESLQIDLFRDGCLLIEGEHIPFRVEKQIGIWADKSELAFEYRLVNLGKLAVQCRFGVEFNVNLLAGRSHDRYYQVPGVVLEDRQMASWGGLEQVKEIHLVDEALGLIVSFDFITPPNVWRFPIETASNSESGFERVYQSSVILPHWDLNLRPEQVWTCRFRLQIANYNHN
;
A
#
# COMPACT_ATOMS: atom_id res chain seq x y z
N MET A 1 -35.11 33.75 -5.03
CA MET A 1 -33.91 33.57 -4.18
C MET A 1 -32.68 33.70 -5.04
N LYS A 2 -31.46 33.93 -4.50
CA LYS A 2 -30.25 33.85 -5.33
C LYS A 2 -30.05 32.38 -5.76
N LYS A 3 -29.69 32.17 -7.04
CA LYS A 3 -29.38 30.85 -7.58
C LYS A 3 -28.20 30.24 -6.82
N LYS A 4 -28.28 28.94 -6.56
CA LYS A 4 -27.26 28.13 -5.88
C LYS A 4 -26.64 27.15 -6.87
N TYR A 5 -25.40 26.80 -6.60
CA TYR A 5 -24.61 25.95 -7.47
C TYR A 5 -24.16 24.70 -6.72
N LEU A 6 -24.15 23.59 -7.43
CA LEU A 6 -23.62 22.31 -6.98
C LEU A 6 -22.57 21.82 -7.98
N ILE A 7 -21.39 21.46 -7.50
CA ILE A 7 -20.43 20.68 -8.27
C ILE A 7 -20.47 19.25 -7.78
N LEU A 8 -20.57 18.30 -8.71
CA LEU A 8 -20.47 16.87 -8.50
C LEU A 8 -19.17 16.38 -9.15
N GLY A 9 -18.12 16.23 -8.34
CA GLY A 9 -16.85 15.63 -8.71
C GLY A 9 -16.87 14.13 -8.41
N ILE A 10 -16.69 13.29 -9.43
CA ILE A 10 -16.67 11.83 -9.29
C ILE A 10 -15.25 11.35 -9.58
N HIS A 11 -14.65 10.65 -8.64
CA HIS A 11 -13.32 10.07 -8.76
C HIS A 11 -13.40 8.56 -8.90
N ASN A 12 -12.81 7.98 -9.94
CA ASN A 12 -12.75 6.54 -10.11
C ASN A 12 -11.31 6.09 -10.24
N HIS A 13 -10.97 5.05 -9.49
CA HIS A 13 -9.62 4.51 -9.45
C HIS A 13 -9.65 3.01 -9.21
N GLN A 14 -8.69 2.30 -9.81
CA GLN A 14 -8.34 0.93 -9.46
C GLN A 14 -6.81 0.82 -9.39
N PRO A 15 -6.27 0.16 -8.35
CA PRO A 15 -4.84 0.17 -8.10
C PRO A 15 -4.02 -0.74 -9.01
N MET A 16 -2.74 -0.42 -9.12
CA MET A 16 -1.76 -1.32 -9.73
C MET A 16 -1.70 -2.65 -8.96
N GLY A 17 -1.63 -3.76 -9.70
CA GLY A 17 -1.62 -5.11 -9.13
C GLY A 17 -3.00 -5.68 -8.78
N ASN A 18 -4.09 -4.93 -8.96
CA ASN A 18 -5.43 -5.47 -8.76
C ASN A 18 -5.85 -6.43 -9.88
N PHE A 19 -6.78 -7.33 -9.60
CA PHE A 19 -7.19 -8.37 -10.53
C PHE A 19 -8.15 -7.84 -11.60
N ASP A 20 -8.02 -8.31 -12.85
CA ASP A 20 -8.88 -7.91 -13.97
C ASP A 20 -10.38 -8.08 -13.70
N PHE A 21 -10.77 -9.11 -12.94
CA PHE A 21 -12.19 -9.31 -12.59
C PHE A 21 -12.73 -8.23 -11.66
N VAL A 22 -11.88 -7.59 -10.84
CA VAL A 22 -12.28 -6.47 -9.96
C VAL A 22 -12.51 -5.22 -10.81
N PHE A 23 -11.64 -4.96 -11.80
CA PHE A 23 -11.86 -3.89 -12.78
C PHE A 23 -13.19 -4.08 -13.52
N GLU A 24 -13.46 -5.29 -14.01
CA GLU A 24 -14.72 -5.62 -14.69
C GLU A 24 -15.93 -5.46 -13.75
N GLU A 25 -15.85 -5.93 -12.51
CA GLU A 25 -16.92 -5.77 -11.54
C GLU A 25 -17.23 -4.29 -11.26
N CYS A 26 -16.19 -3.47 -11.06
CA CYS A 26 -16.36 -2.03 -10.84
C CYS A 26 -16.96 -1.33 -12.06
N TYR A 27 -16.52 -1.74 -13.25
CA TYR A 27 -17.08 -1.26 -14.51
C TYR A 27 -18.58 -1.55 -14.64
N GLN A 28 -18.98 -2.80 -14.41
CA GLN A 28 -20.37 -3.23 -14.55
C GLN A 28 -21.28 -2.66 -13.45
N LYS A 29 -20.75 -2.52 -12.22
CA LYS A 29 -21.58 -2.11 -11.07
C LYS A 29 -21.60 -0.62 -10.81
N ALA A 30 -20.54 0.12 -11.09
CA ALA A 30 -20.48 1.56 -10.80
C ALA A 30 -20.28 2.42 -12.04
N TYR A 31 -19.30 2.11 -12.88
CA TYR A 31 -18.90 3.04 -13.93
C TYR A 31 -19.94 3.13 -15.05
N LEU A 32 -20.23 2.03 -15.74
CA LEU A 32 -21.18 2.01 -16.85
C LEU A 32 -22.60 2.47 -16.44
N PRO A 33 -23.24 1.90 -15.39
CA PRO A 33 -24.61 2.26 -15.05
C PRO A 33 -24.75 3.71 -14.59
N PHE A 34 -23.72 4.31 -13.97
CA PHE A 34 -23.71 5.74 -13.65
C PHE A 34 -23.88 6.60 -14.90
N TRP A 35 -23.14 6.29 -15.97
CA TRP A 35 -23.23 7.00 -17.26
C TRP A 35 -24.57 6.82 -17.94
N GLU A 36 -25.14 5.62 -17.89
CA GLU A 36 -26.47 5.35 -18.46
C GLU A 36 -27.56 6.18 -17.80
N VAL A 37 -27.47 6.39 -16.48
CA VAL A 37 -28.37 7.30 -15.75
C VAL A 37 -28.11 8.75 -16.14
N LEU A 38 -26.86 9.22 -16.07
CA LEU A 38 -26.50 10.59 -16.40
C LEU A 38 -26.91 10.99 -17.82
N LYS A 39 -26.86 10.06 -18.78
CA LYS A 39 -27.25 10.28 -20.17
C LYS A 39 -28.71 10.72 -20.33
N ARG A 40 -29.59 10.27 -19.43
CA ARG A 40 -31.03 10.59 -19.41
C ARG A 40 -31.32 11.97 -18.82
N HIS A 41 -30.36 12.59 -18.13
CA HIS A 41 -30.49 13.89 -17.49
C HIS A 41 -29.51 14.90 -18.09
N PRO A 42 -29.74 15.39 -19.33
CA PRO A 42 -28.77 16.21 -20.08
C PRO A 42 -28.49 17.59 -19.44
N SER A 43 -29.31 18.03 -18.48
CA SER A 43 -29.08 19.28 -17.76
C SER A 43 -28.14 19.15 -16.57
N ILE A 44 -27.89 17.91 -16.11
CA ILE A 44 -27.02 17.61 -14.98
C ILE A 44 -25.57 17.56 -15.43
N LYS A 45 -24.74 18.43 -14.86
CA LYS A 45 -23.32 18.53 -15.15
C LYS A 45 -22.47 17.93 -14.04
N ILE A 46 -21.38 17.27 -14.41
CA ILE A 46 -20.43 16.69 -13.47
C ILE A 46 -18.99 16.97 -13.91
N SER A 47 -18.07 16.83 -12.97
CA SER A 47 -16.63 16.77 -13.23
C SER A 47 -16.12 15.38 -12.86
N LEU A 48 -15.26 14.82 -13.68
CA LEU A 48 -14.91 13.40 -13.64
C LEU A 48 -13.41 13.20 -13.64
N HIS A 49 -12.93 12.40 -12.69
CA HIS A 49 -11.59 11.84 -12.69
C HIS A 49 -11.62 10.33 -12.94
N TYR A 50 -10.77 9.87 -13.85
CA TYR A 50 -10.37 8.48 -13.99
C TYR A 50 -8.85 8.43 -13.90
N SER A 51 -8.32 7.55 -13.07
CA SER A 51 -6.88 7.26 -13.06
C SER A 51 -6.38 6.80 -14.43
N GLY A 52 -5.11 7.03 -14.74
CA GLY A 52 -4.47 6.53 -15.97
C GLY A 52 -4.52 5.01 -16.11
N ILE A 53 -4.55 4.29 -14.99
CA ILE A 53 -4.70 2.83 -14.92
C ILE A 53 -6.06 2.42 -15.51
N LEU A 54 -7.14 3.05 -15.07
CA LEU A 54 -8.49 2.79 -15.61
C LEU A 54 -8.61 3.19 -17.07
N TRP A 55 -8.00 4.31 -17.47
CA TRP A 55 -7.98 4.70 -18.87
C TRP A 55 -7.33 3.66 -19.77
N ASN A 56 -6.17 3.12 -19.36
CA ASN A 56 -5.51 2.03 -20.08
C ASN A 56 -6.44 0.81 -20.20
N TRP A 57 -7.09 0.41 -19.10
CA TRP A 57 -8.01 -0.73 -19.09
C TRP A 57 -9.21 -0.52 -20.02
N PHE A 58 -9.81 0.67 -20.06
CA PHE A 58 -10.92 0.96 -20.98
C PHE A 58 -10.52 0.87 -22.45
N LEU A 59 -9.31 1.33 -22.79
CA LEU A 59 -8.77 1.24 -24.15
C LEU A 59 -8.50 -0.22 -24.53
N GLU A 60 -7.90 -1.00 -23.63
CA GLU A 60 -7.62 -2.43 -23.86
C GLU A 60 -8.89 -3.25 -24.06
N LYS A 61 -9.95 -2.97 -23.29
CA LYS A 61 -11.24 -3.67 -23.40
C LYS A 61 -12.14 -3.12 -24.52
N ASN A 62 -11.73 -2.05 -25.21
CA ASN A 62 -12.55 -1.32 -26.19
C ASN A 62 -13.95 -1.00 -25.63
N SER A 63 -13.96 -0.35 -24.46
CA SER A 63 -15.18 -0.16 -23.67
C SER A 63 -16.21 0.76 -24.37
N PRO A 64 -17.50 0.36 -24.46
CA PRO A 64 -18.59 1.23 -24.95
C PRO A 64 -18.77 2.54 -24.18
N LEU A 65 -18.24 2.60 -22.95
CA LEU A 65 -18.24 3.80 -22.11
C LEU A 65 -17.50 4.96 -22.76
N LEU A 66 -16.47 4.70 -23.57
CA LEU A 66 -15.69 5.74 -24.25
C LEU A 66 -16.56 6.56 -25.22
N ASP A 67 -17.43 5.90 -26.01
CA ASP A 67 -18.34 6.59 -26.93
C ASP A 67 -19.36 7.48 -26.18
N ILE A 68 -19.86 6.98 -25.04
CA ILE A 68 -20.79 7.73 -24.19
C ILE A 68 -20.11 8.96 -23.62
N LEU A 69 -18.87 8.82 -23.13
CA LEU A 69 -18.09 9.93 -22.59
C LEU A 69 -17.84 11.03 -23.64
N VAL A 70 -17.42 10.65 -24.85
CA VAL A 70 -17.13 11.62 -25.93
C VAL A 70 -18.36 12.47 -26.25
N ASP A 71 -19.55 11.87 -26.35
CA ASP A 71 -20.80 12.62 -26.55
C ASP A 71 -21.08 13.62 -25.40
N MET A 72 -20.94 13.17 -24.16
CA MET A 72 -21.22 13.99 -22.98
C MET A 72 -20.21 15.12 -22.78
N ILE A 73 -18.95 14.89 -23.15
CA ILE A 73 -17.90 15.90 -23.18
C ILE A 73 -18.24 16.97 -24.22
N HIS A 74 -18.55 16.57 -25.46
CA HIS A 74 -18.82 17.51 -26.55
C HIS A 74 -20.03 18.41 -26.29
N ARG A 75 -21.05 17.91 -25.57
CA ARG A 75 -22.22 18.70 -25.18
C ARG A 75 -22.03 19.53 -23.90
N GLY A 76 -20.83 19.52 -23.31
CA GLY A 76 -20.49 20.29 -22.11
C GLY A 76 -21.14 19.77 -20.83
N GLN A 77 -21.54 18.51 -20.80
CA GLN A 77 -22.13 17.89 -19.61
C GLN A 77 -21.08 17.33 -18.65
N VAL A 78 -19.93 16.91 -19.18
CA VAL A 78 -18.84 16.33 -18.41
C VAL A 78 -17.58 17.16 -18.59
N GLU A 79 -16.98 17.54 -17.48
CA GLU A 79 -15.62 18.04 -17.44
C GLU A 79 -14.66 16.91 -17.04
N LEU A 80 -13.62 16.66 -17.83
CA LEU A 80 -12.54 15.77 -17.44
C LEU A 80 -11.52 16.48 -16.55
N MET A 81 -11.18 15.85 -15.44
CA MET A 81 -10.15 16.27 -14.50
C MET A 81 -8.89 15.43 -14.71
N SER A 82 -7.73 16.03 -14.45
CA SER A 82 -6.43 15.35 -14.38
C SER A 82 -6.13 14.85 -12.96
N GLY A 83 -4.91 14.40 -12.73
CA GLY A 83 -4.41 13.72 -11.54
C GLY A 83 -2.99 13.22 -11.80
N GLY A 84 -2.36 12.58 -10.83
CA GLY A 84 -1.18 11.78 -11.13
C GLY A 84 -1.59 10.52 -11.89
N TYR A 85 -0.92 10.19 -13.00
CA TYR A 85 -1.35 9.12 -13.91
C TYR A 85 -1.61 7.78 -13.20
N TYR A 86 -0.68 7.35 -12.35
CA TYR A 86 -0.78 6.11 -11.59
C TYR A 86 -1.25 6.34 -10.14
N GLU A 87 -1.98 7.43 -9.87
CA GLU A 87 -2.55 7.76 -8.55
C GLU A 87 -1.56 7.74 -7.38
N PRO A 88 -0.44 8.47 -7.48
CA PRO A 88 0.51 8.57 -6.38
C PRO A 88 0.07 9.59 -5.32
N ILE A 89 0.55 9.41 -4.09
CA ILE A 89 0.55 10.48 -3.08
C ILE A 89 1.64 11.49 -3.44
N LEU A 90 1.24 12.60 -4.07
CA LEU A 90 2.21 13.58 -4.60
C LEU A 90 3.25 14.05 -3.57
N PRO A 91 2.92 14.38 -2.30
CA PRO A 91 3.90 14.87 -1.35
C PRO A 91 5.12 13.97 -1.12
N ILE A 92 4.99 12.65 -1.26
CA ILE A 92 6.10 11.72 -1.01
C ILE A 92 6.99 11.52 -2.23
N LEU A 93 6.55 11.93 -3.43
CA LEU A 93 7.34 11.74 -4.63
C LEU A 93 8.53 12.71 -4.71
N PRO A 94 9.61 12.35 -5.42
CA PRO A 94 10.54 13.32 -5.98
C PRO A 94 9.81 14.38 -6.81
N ASP A 95 10.29 15.63 -6.76
CA ASP A 95 9.61 16.78 -7.38
C ASP A 95 9.36 16.63 -8.89
N VAL A 96 10.34 16.05 -9.60
CA VAL A 96 10.25 15.80 -11.04
C VAL A 96 9.14 14.81 -11.39
N ASP A 97 8.90 13.83 -10.52
CA ASP A 97 7.87 12.82 -10.70
C ASP A 97 6.48 13.38 -10.41
N LYS A 98 6.35 14.28 -9.42
CA LYS A 98 5.09 15.01 -9.16
C LYS A 98 4.56 15.65 -10.45
N VAL A 99 5.43 16.41 -11.14
CA VAL A 99 5.08 17.11 -12.37
C VAL A 99 4.90 16.13 -13.54
N GLY A 100 5.78 15.13 -13.64
CA GLY A 100 5.77 14.14 -14.71
C GLY A 100 4.49 13.30 -14.75
N GLN A 101 4.05 12.79 -13.59
CA GLN A 101 2.81 12.03 -13.44
C GLN A 101 1.58 12.83 -13.89
N ILE A 102 1.47 14.10 -13.50
CA ILE A 102 0.34 14.96 -13.90
C ILE A 102 0.39 15.27 -15.39
N LYS A 103 1.57 15.61 -15.92
CA LYS A 103 1.75 15.89 -17.36
C LYS A 103 1.46 14.66 -18.22
N LYS A 104 1.74 13.45 -17.73
CA LYS A 104 1.39 12.20 -18.44
C LYS A 104 -0.12 12.08 -18.60
N LEU A 105 -0.91 12.34 -17.56
CA LEU A 105 -2.38 12.29 -17.66
C LEU A 105 -2.94 13.44 -18.50
N ASN A 106 -2.39 14.65 -18.37
CA ASN A 106 -2.77 15.77 -19.25
C ASN A 106 -2.56 15.45 -20.72
N ARG A 107 -1.42 14.83 -21.05
CA ARG A 107 -1.09 14.41 -22.42
C ARG A 107 -2.07 13.36 -22.91
N PHE A 108 -2.33 12.33 -22.10
CA PHE A 108 -3.30 11.29 -22.42
C PHE A 108 -4.68 11.88 -22.78
N LEU A 109 -5.19 12.79 -21.94
CA LEU A 109 -6.49 13.43 -22.16
C LEU A 109 -6.50 14.32 -23.42
N THR A 110 -5.39 15.00 -23.69
CA THR A 110 -5.24 15.83 -24.90
C THR A 110 -5.21 14.99 -26.17
N GLU A 111 -4.50 13.86 -26.15
CA GLU A 111 -4.33 12.97 -27.30
C GLU A 111 -5.62 12.20 -27.62
N HIS A 112 -6.34 11.71 -26.61
CA HIS A 112 -7.52 10.86 -26.80
C HIS A 112 -8.85 11.60 -26.84
N PHE A 113 -8.97 12.74 -26.14
CA PHE A 113 -10.22 13.50 -26.04
C PHE A 113 -10.12 14.94 -26.54
N HIS A 114 -8.92 15.39 -26.95
CA HIS A 114 -8.67 16.78 -27.38
C HIS A 114 -9.04 17.83 -26.31
N ILE A 115 -8.93 17.44 -25.04
CA ILE A 115 -9.17 18.31 -23.88
C ILE A 115 -7.85 18.62 -23.19
N LYS A 116 -7.62 19.91 -22.91
CA LYS A 116 -6.62 20.33 -21.94
C LYS A 116 -7.31 20.43 -20.56
N PRO A 117 -7.06 19.52 -19.62
CA PRO A 117 -7.70 19.58 -18.31
C PRO A 117 -7.25 20.83 -17.55
N ARG A 118 -8.19 21.53 -16.90
CA ARG A 118 -7.90 22.70 -16.05
C ARG A 118 -7.81 22.33 -14.58
N GLY A 119 -8.57 21.32 -14.16
CA GLY A 119 -8.62 20.83 -12.78
C GLY A 119 -7.91 19.50 -12.61
N MET A 120 -7.57 19.17 -11.36
CA MET A 120 -7.12 17.82 -11.01
C MET A 120 -7.77 17.27 -9.74
N TRP A 121 -7.82 15.94 -9.65
CA TRP A 121 -8.01 15.19 -8.42
C TRP A 121 -6.66 15.05 -7.70
N LEU A 122 -6.66 15.27 -6.39
CA LEU A 122 -5.51 15.04 -5.52
C LEU A 122 -5.74 13.71 -4.78
N ALA A 123 -4.96 12.68 -5.11
CA ALA A 123 -5.07 11.35 -4.53
C ALA A 123 -5.11 11.41 -2.99
N GLU A 124 -6.10 10.74 -2.40
CA GLU A 124 -6.37 10.73 -0.95
C GLU A 124 -6.50 12.10 -0.29
N ARG A 125 -6.69 13.16 -1.09
CA ARG A 125 -6.74 14.57 -0.65
C ARG A 125 -5.55 14.93 0.26
N VAL A 126 -4.39 14.28 0.08
CA VAL A 126 -3.20 14.51 0.92
C VAL A 126 -2.54 15.83 0.48
N TRP A 127 -2.83 16.89 1.23
CA TRP A 127 -2.35 18.23 0.95
C TRP A 127 -1.09 18.55 1.75
N GLU A 128 -0.09 19.12 1.09
CA GLU A 128 1.02 19.84 1.71
C GLU A 128 1.24 21.17 0.97
N PRO A 129 1.52 22.30 1.67
CA PRO A 129 1.55 23.64 1.05
C PRO A 129 2.46 23.75 -0.18
N HIS A 130 3.59 23.07 -0.17
CA HIS A 130 4.58 23.12 -1.25
C HIS A 130 4.06 22.56 -2.59
N LEU A 131 2.99 21.75 -2.58
CA LEU A 131 2.44 21.13 -3.78
C LEU A 131 1.96 22.15 -4.82
N VAL A 132 1.52 23.33 -4.38
CA VAL A 132 0.97 24.39 -5.24
C VAL A 132 1.91 24.69 -6.40
N ARG A 133 3.21 24.81 -6.14
CA ARG A 133 4.21 25.08 -7.17
C ARG A 133 4.21 24.00 -8.26
N TYR A 134 4.29 22.74 -7.87
CA TYR A 134 4.42 21.61 -8.80
C TYR A 134 3.13 21.34 -9.58
N ILE A 135 1.97 21.55 -8.93
CA ILE A 135 0.66 21.46 -9.56
C ILE A 135 0.50 22.54 -10.64
N CYS A 136 0.89 23.79 -10.34
CA CYS A 136 0.88 24.87 -11.34
C CYS A 136 1.89 24.65 -12.46
N GLU A 137 3.07 24.10 -12.18
CA GLU A 137 4.07 23.73 -13.20
C GLU A 137 3.55 22.64 -14.17
N ALA A 138 2.60 21.82 -13.71
CA ALA A 138 1.86 20.87 -14.52
C ALA A 138 0.64 21.49 -15.24
N GLU A 139 0.52 22.82 -15.24
CA GLU A 139 -0.55 23.59 -15.90
C GLU A 139 -1.96 23.37 -15.33
N ILE A 140 -2.07 22.95 -14.07
CA ILE A 140 -3.35 22.80 -13.37
C ILE A 140 -3.72 24.11 -12.67
N GLU A 141 -4.99 24.51 -12.81
CA GLU A 141 -5.54 25.75 -12.27
C GLU A 141 -6.27 25.58 -10.95
N TYR A 142 -6.85 24.39 -10.68
CA TYR A 142 -7.64 24.14 -9.49
C TYR A 142 -7.75 22.68 -9.09
N LEU A 143 -8.15 22.46 -7.83
CA LEU A 143 -8.51 21.15 -7.30
C LEU A 143 -9.50 21.28 -6.14
N ALA A 144 -10.08 20.14 -5.74
CA ALA A 144 -10.88 20.04 -4.52
C ALA A 144 -10.09 19.31 -3.42
N VAL A 145 -10.21 19.79 -2.19
CA VAL A 145 -9.79 19.10 -0.95
C VAL A 145 -10.94 19.15 0.05
N ASP A 146 -10.89 18.38 1.13
CA ASP A 146 -11.96 18.37 2.12
C ASP A 146 -12.13 19.68 2.89
N ASP A 147 -13.36 19.98 3.29
CA ASP A 147 -13.71 21.12 4.15
C ASP A 147 -12.93 21.16 5.47
N LEU A 148 -12.47 20.01 5.96
CA LEU A 148 -11.56 19.92 7.11
C LEU A 148 -10.27 20.73 6.92
N HIS A 149 -9.68 20.77 5.72
CA HIS A 149 -8.49 21.58 5.44
C HIS A 149 -8.74 23.05 5.74
N PHE A 150 -9.89 23.54 5.29
CA PHE A 150 -10.31 24.94 5.44
C PHE A 150 -10.66 25.25 6.89
N ARG A 151 -11.41 24.36 7.57
CA ARG A 151 -11.72 24.51 9.00
C ARG A 151 -10.46 24.53 9.86
N SER A 152 -9.48 23.70 9.52
CA SER A 152 -8.17 23.64 10.18
C SER A 152 -7.37 24.93 9.98
N ALA A 153 -7.61 25.65 8.87
CA ALA A 153 -7.08 26.99 8.62
C ALA A 153 -7.91 28.12 9.24
N GLY A 154 -8.98 27.80 9.97
CA GLY A 154 -9.86 28.77 10.64
C GLY A 154 -11.03 29.30 9.79
N VAL A 155 -11.29 28.72 8.61
CA VAL A 155 -12.45 29.08 7.77
C VAL A 155 -13.74 28.53 8.39
N ARG A 156 -14.77 29.38 8.45
CA ARG A 156 -16.07 29.06 9.08
C ARG A 156 -17.05 28.43 8.10
N GLU A 157 -18.09 27.78 8.63
CA GLU A 157 -19.11 27.06 7.84
C GLU A 157 -19.76 27.92 6.74
N GLU A 158 -20.09 29.17 7.08
CA GLU A 158 -20.71 30.15 6.19
C GLU A 158 -19.81 30.57 5.03
N ASP A 159 -18.49 30.40 5.19
CA ASP A 159 -17.46 30.80 4.24
C ASP A 159 -16.99 29.64 3.34
N LEU A 160 -17.44 28.41 3.60
CA LEU A 160 -17.14 27.25 2.75
C LEU A 160 -17.96 27.22 1.43
N TRP A 161 -18.75 28.25 1.13
CA TRP A 161 -19.72 28.27 0.01
C TRP A 161 -19.14 28.85 -1.30
N GLY A 162 -17.97 28.39 -1.73
CA GLY A 162 -17.23 28.92 -2.89
C GLY A 162 -15.84 28.29 -3.00
N TYR A 163 -14.90 28.99 -3.65
CA TYR A 163 -13.49 28.58 -3.69
C TYR A 163 -12.57 29.69 -3.22
N TYR A 164 -11.33 29.33 -2.92
CA TYR A 164 -10.28 30.24 -2.46
C TYR A 164 -9.05 30.16 -3.36
N LEU A 165 -8.21 31.18 -3.30
CA LEU A 165 -6.85 31.13 -3.81
C LEU A 165 -5.89 30.71 -2.69
N THR A 166 -4.93 29.87 -3.03
CA THR A 166 -3.74 29.61 -2.22
C THR A 166 -2.49 29.83 -3.07
N GLU A 167 -1.34 30.00 -2.43
CA GLU A 167 -0.12 30.45 -3.09
C GLU A 167 1.13 29.75 -2.55
N GLU A 168 2.09 29.46 -3.44
CA GLU A 168 3.44 29.01 -3.08
C GLU A 168 4.44 29.56 -4.11
N GLN A 169 5.42 30.34 -3.63
CA GLN A 169 6.49 30.93 -4.44
C GLN A 169 5.99 31.71 -5.67
N GLY A 170 4.88 32.43 -5.52
CA GLY A 170 4.21 33.23 -6.55
C GLY A 170 3.24 32.44 -7.45
N ASN A 171 3.19 31.11 -7.33
CA ASN A 171 2.23 30.28 -8.06
C ASN A 171 0.88 30.31 -7.36
N LEU A 172 -0.20 30.51 -8.10
CA LEU A 172 -1.55 30.62 -7.56
C LEU A 172 -2.39 29.40 -7.97
N LEU A 173 -2.97 28.72 -6.99
CA LEU A 173 -3.88 27.60 -7.19
C LEU A 173 -5.25 27.91 -6.59
N LYS A 174 -6.33 27.56 -7.31
CA LYS A 174 -7.69 27.68 -6.76
C LYS A 174 -8.06 26.38 -6.06
N VAL A 175 -8.55 26.46 -4.82
CA VAL A 175 -8.90 25.30 -3.99
C VAL A 175 -10.37 25.34 -3.58
N PHE A 176 -11.06 24.22 -3.77
CA PHE A 176 -12.47 24.05 -3.45
C PHE A 176 -12.65 23.20 -2.18
N PRO A 177 -13.50 23.61 -1.21
CA PRO A 177 -13.87 22.81 -0.05
C PRO A 177 -14.94 21.77 -0.41
N GLY A 178 -14.53 20.51 -0.53
CA GLY A 178 -15.40 19.35 -0.61
C GLY A 178 -16.18 19.13 0.69
N SER A 179 -17.50 19.05 0.59
CA SER A 179 -18.38 18.95 1.76
C SER A 179 -18.45 17.52 2.29
N LYS A 180 -17.95 17.28 3.51
CA LYS A 180 -18.16 16.01 4.22
C LYS A 180 -19.65 15.66 4.35
N TYR A 181 -20.52 16.65 4.57
CA TYR A 181 -21.96 16.41 4.67
C TYR A 181 -22.53 15.82 3.36
N LEU A 182 -22.12 16.34 2.21
CA LEU A 182 -22.55 15.80 0.92
C LEU A 182 -22.00 14.39 0.68
N ARG A 183 -20.74 14.11 1.02
CA ARG A 183 -20.15 12.76 0.95
C ARG A 183 -20.96 11.71 1.74
N TYR A 184 -21.49 12.09 2.89
CA TYR A 184 -22.27 11.21 3.76
C TYR A 184 -23.78 11.16 3.42
N THR A 185 -24.28 12.04 2.57
CA THR A 185 -25.69 12.04 2.15
C THR A 185 -25.91 11.48 0.75
N ILE A 186 -24.97 11.71 -0.16
CA ILE A 186 -24.99 11.21 -1.54
C ILE A 186 -24.12 9.95 -1.61
N PRO A 187 -24.62 8.73 -1.93
CA PRO A 187 -26.01 8.36 -2.20
C PRO A 187 -26.73 7.69 -1.02
N PHE A 188 -26.22 7.79 0.21
CA PHE A 188 -26.69 6.96 1.33
C PHE A 188 -28.01 7.39 1.98
N LYS A 189 -28.32 8.70 1.98
CA LYS A 189 -29.58 9.22 2.55
C LYS A 189 -30.58 9.49 1.44
N SER A 190 -31.88 9.61 1.77
CA SER A 190 -32.90 10.02 0.79
C SER A 190 -32.45 11.28 0.02
N PRO A 191 -32.60 11.33 -1.31
CA PRO A 191 -32.19 12.47 -2.13
C PRO A 191 -32.72 13.81 -1.62
N GLN A 192 -33.94 13.83 -1.05
CA GLN A 192 -34.57 15.03 -0.50
C GLN A 192 -33.73 15.67 0.63
N VAL A 193 -33.04 14.87 1.44
CA VAL A 193 -32.18 15.38 2.53
C VAL A 193 -31.07 16.26 1.97
N THR A 194 -30.47 15.84 0.86
CA THR A 194 -29.43 16.60 0.16
C THR A 194 -30.01 17.87 -0.47
N ILE A 195 -31.17 17.77 -1.12
CA ILE A 195 -31.84 18.93 -1.73
C ILE A 195 -32.20 19.96 -0.66
N ASP A 196 -32.80 19.54 0.46
CA ASP A 196 -33.16 20.43 1.58
C ASP A 196 -31.91 21.10 2.18
N TYR A 197 -30.80 20.37 2.32
CA TYR A 197 -29.53 20.94 2.76
C TYR A 197 -29.04 22.03 1.80
N LEU A 198 -29.09 21.80 0.50
CA LEU A 198 -28.66 22.77 -0.51
C LEU A 198 -29.60 23.98 -0.54
N LEU A 199 -30.92 23.78 -0.46
CA LEU A 199 -31.94 24.84 -0.53
C LEU A 199 -32.04 25.66 0.76
N ASN A 200 -31.79 25.08 1.93
CA ASN A 200 -31.82 25.78 3.21
C ASN A 200 -30.45 26.31 3.64
N GLY A 201 -29.37 25.68 3.19
CA GLY A 201 -28.01 26.13 3.43
C GLY A 201 -27.67 27.41 2.66
N GLY A 202 -26.51 27.99 2.92
CA GLY A 202 -26.04 29.17 2.21
C GLY A 202 -26.42 30.47 2.91
N GLY A 203 -25.67 31.51 2.56
CA GLY A 203 -25.60 32.78 3.28
C GLY A 203 -24.27 33.51 3.01
N GLY A 204 -23.24 32.77 2.57
CA GLY A 204 -21.98 33.29 2.07
C GLY A 204 -22.05 33.87 0.64
N LYS A 205 -20.96 34.49 0.18
CA LYS A 205 -20.93 35.24 -1.10
C LYS A 205 -20.99 34.37 -2.36
N GLY A 206 -20.58 33.10 -2.33
CA GLY A 206 -20.44 32.26 -3.53
C GLY A 206 -21.63 31.36 -3.87
N ASN A 207 -22.46 30.96 -2.90
CA ASN A 207 -23.61 30.06 -3.10
C ASN A 207 -23.27 28.71 -3.77
N LEU A 208 -22.03 28.22 -3.65
CA LEU A 208 -21.59 26.95 -4.20
C LEU A 208 -21.41 25.90 -3.10
N ARG A 209 -21.79 24.66 -3.37
CA ARG A 209 -21.30 23.48 -2.63
C ARG A 209 -20.67 22.47 -3.57
N VAL A 210 -19.69 21.76 -3.06
CA VAL A 210 -18.94 20.74 -3.81
C VAL A 210 -19.11 19.39 -3.11
N MET A 211 -19.53 18.39 -3.87
CA MET A 211 -19.31 16.99 -3.54
C MET A 211 -18.19 16.51 -4.45
N ALA A 212 -17.13 15.95 -3.86
CA ALA A 212 -16.01 15.35 -4.59
C ALA A 212 -15.68 14.05 -3.86
N ASP A 213 -15.93 12.91 -4.48
CA ASP A 213 -15.87 11.61 -3.80
C ASP A 213 -15.74 10.44 -4.80
N ASP A 214 -15.51 9.26 -4.25
CA ASP A 214 -15.30 8.02 -5.01
C ASP A 214 -16.55 7.63 -5.81
N GLY A 215 -16.35 7.14 -7.03
CA GLY A 215 -17.41 6.68 -7.93
C GLY A 215 -17.87 5.26 -7.60
N GLU A 216 -17.00 4.47 -7.00
CA GLU A 216 -17.25 3.11 -6.52
C GLU A 216 -18.40 3.07 -5.50
N LYS A 217 -18.62 4.17 -4.77
CA LYS A 217 -19.76 4.31 -3.84
C LYS A 217 -21.12 4.27 -4.54
N PHE A 218 -21.15 4.51 -5.84
CA PHE A 218 -22.36 4.46 -6.65
C PHE A 218 -22.59 3.08 -7.25
N GLY A 219 -22.16 2.00 -6.60
CA GLY A 219 -22.54 0.65 -7.04
C GLY A 219 -21.72 -0.50 -6.47
N VAL A 220 -20.41 -0.32 -6.29
CA VAL A 220 -19.50 -1.40 -5.86
C VAL A 220 -19.64 -1.68 -4.37
N TRP A 221 -19.71 -0.63 -3.55
CA TRP A 221 -19.78 -0.78 -2.10
C TRP A 221 -21.02 -1.58 -1.68
N PRO A 222 -20.97 -2.34 -0.57
CA PRO A 222 -22.05 -3.24 -0.18
C PRO A 222 -23.44 -2.58 -0.15
N GLY A 223 -24.39 -3.16 -0.88
CA GLY A 223 -25.78 -2.68 -0.96
C GLY A 223 -25.99 -1.43 -1.84
N THR A 224 -24.92 -0.78 -2.33
CA THR A 224 -25.07 0.46 -3.10
C THR A 224 -25.61 0.25 -4.50
N TYR A 225 -25.28 -0.85 -5.20
CA TYR A 225 -25.89 -1.15 -6.51
C TYR A 225 -27.42 -1.21 -6.44
N GLU A 226 -27.94 -1.91 -5.42
CA GLU A 226 -29.37 -2.06 -5.18
C GLU A 226 -30.02 -0.70 -4.91
N LEU A 227 -29.43 0.11 -4.02
CA LEU A 227 -29.93 1.45 -3.70
C LEU A 227 -29.89 2.40 -4.90
N VAL A 228 -28.75 2.46 -5.59
CA VAL A 228 -28.44 3.45 -6.60
C VAL A 228 -29.22 3.19 -7.89
N TYR A 229 -29.26 1.93 -8.35
CA TYR A 229 -29.83 1.57 -9.64
C TYR A 229 -31.16 0.85 -9.53
N ASN A 230 -31.28 -0.22 -8.74
CA ASN A 230 -32.53 -0.99 -8.67
C ASN A 230 -33.66 -0.20 -7.98
N GLN A 231 -33.33 0.57 -6.94
CA GLN A 231 -34.26 1.49 -6.28
C GLN A 231 -34.25 2.89 -6.91
N GLY A 232 -33.39 3.14 -7.90
CA GLY A 232 -33.34 4.36 -8.70
C GLY A 232 -32.97 5.62 -7.92
N TRP A 233 -32.12 5.52 -6.89
CA TRP A 233 -31.72 6.68 -6.08
C TRP A 233 -31.08 7.78 -6.93
N LEU A 234 -30.17 7.43 -7.84
CA LEU A 234 -29.41 8.41 -8.65
C LEU A 234 -30.32 9.16 -9.64
N ASP A 235 -31.20 8.43 -10.32
CA ASP A 235 -32.21 8.96 -11.24
C ASP A 235 -33.18 9.92 -10.53
N LYS A 236 -33.64 9.53 -9.32
CA LYS A 236 -34.46 10.41 -8.46
C LYS A 236 -33.70 11.66 -8.01
N PHE A 237 -32.42 11.53 -7.64
CA PHE A 237 -31.60 12.65 -7.21
C PHE A 237 -31.41 13.67 -8.33
N PHE A 238 -31.06 13.21 -9.54
CA PHE A 238 -30.95 14.06 -10.72
C PHE A 238 -32.28 14.72 -11.08
N THR A 239 -33.37 13.95 -11.14
CA THR A 239 -34.72 14.50 -11.37
C THR A 239 -35.09 15.60 -10.37
N LEU A 240 -34.74 15.42 -9.09
CA LEU A 240 -35.02 16.44 -8.06
C LEU A 240 -34.21 17.71 -8.24
N ILE A 241 -32.97 17.63 -8.71
CA ILE A 241 -32.17 18.81 -9.08
C ILE A 241 -32.85 19.53 -10.25
N GLU A 242 -33.24 18.80 -11.29
CA GLU A 242 -33.91 19.37 -12.48
C GLU A 242 -35.23 20.06 -12.11
N ASN A 243 -35.99 19.49 -11.18
CA ASN A 243 -37.23 20.11 -10.67
C ASN A 243 -37.01 21.42 -9.90
N HIS A 244 -35.78 21.70 -9.44
CA HIS A 244 -35.41 22.92 -8.72
C HIS A 244 -34.41 23.79 -9.51
N GLN A 245 -34.32 23.62 -10.84
CA GLN A 245 -33.31 24.27 -11.68
C GLN A 245 -33.36 25.82 -11.66
N ASP A 246 -34.51 26.39 -11.29
CA ASP A 246 -34.69 27.83 -11.10
C ASP A 246 -33.90 28.39 -9.91
N VAL A 247 -33.59 27.55 -8.91
CA VAL A 247 -32.87 27.94 -7.68
C VAL A 247 -31.59 27.14 -7.42
N LEU A 248 -31.43 25.95 -7.99
CA LEU A 248 -30.27 25.06 -7.82
C LEU A 248 -29.81 24.55 -9.18
N GLU A 249 -28.53 24.74 -9.51
CA GLU A 249 -27.96 24.28 -10.78
C GLU A 249 -26.66 23.51 -10.55
N THR A 250 -26.49 22.43 -11.30
CA THR A 250 -25.21 21.74 -11.38
C THR A 250 -24.30 22.42 -12.39
N VAL A 251 -23.06 22.68 -12.00
CA VAL A 251 -22.01 23.27 -12.83
C VAL A 251 -20.74 22.44 -12.71
N THR A 252 -19.86 22.54 -13.70
CA THR A 252 -18.51 22.00 -13.58
C THR A 252 -17.62 22.96 -12.78
N PHE A 253 -16.43 22.52 -12.37
CA PHE A 253 -15.49 23.41 -11.67
C PHE A 253 -15.05 24.56 -12.57
N SER A 254 -14.68 24.29 -13.83
CA SER A 254 -14.24 25.34 -14.76
C SER A 254 -15.33 26.37 -15.02
N GLU A 255 -16.57 25.94 -15.24
CA GLU A 255 -17.71 26.85 -15.41
C GLU A 255 -17.88 27.77 -14.20
N TYR A 256 -17.78 27.24 -12.98
CA TYR A 256 -17.90 28.08 -11.78
C TYR A 256 -16.73 29.08 -11.66
N VAL A 257 -15.50 28.65 -11.95
CA VAL A 257 -14.31 29.53 -11.95
C VAL A 257 -14.47 30.67 -12.95
N ASP A 258 -15.04 30.41 -14.12
CA ASP A 258 -15.22 31.42 -15.18
C ASP A 258 -16.36 32.40 -14.86
N MET A 259 -17.35 31.97 -14.06
CA MET A 259 -18.49 32.81 -13.66
C MET A 259 -18.24 33.65 -12.40
N PHE A 260 -17.43 33.17 -11.45
CA PHE A 260 -17.32 33.77 -10.12
C PHE A 260 -15.87 34.00 -9.67
N PRO A 261 -15.56 35.15 -9.03
CA PRO A 261 -14.26 35.35 -8.40
C PRO A 261 -14.10 34.48 -7.15
N PRO A 262 -12.85 34.25 -6.68
CA PRO A 262 -12.60 33.57 -5.41
C PRO A 262 -13.21 34.35 -4.23
N LEU A 263 -13.58 33.63 -3.18
CA LEU A 263 -14.06 34.24 -1.93
C LEU A 263 -12.94 35.00 -1.20
N GLY A 264 -11.70 34.59 -1.40
CA GLY A 264 -10.53 35.22 -0.81
C GLY A 264 -9.28 34.36 -0.99
N ARG A 265 -8.30 34.59 -0.10
CA ARG A 265 -7.07 33.81 0.00
C ARG A 265 -7.11 32.94 1.25
N VAL A 266 -6.57 31.72 1.16
CA VAL A 266 -6.38 30.81 2.28
C VAL A 266 -5.02 30.10 2.15
N TYR A 267 -4.41 29.76 3.28
CA TYR A 267 -3.27 28.84 3.34
C TYR A 267 -3.70 27.63 4.16
N LEU A 268 -3.73 26.47 3.51
CA LEU A 268 -4.20 25.23 4.12
C LEU A 268 -3.02 24.50 4.79
N PRO A 269 -3.20 23.96 6.00
CA PRO A 269 -2.16 23.16 6.66
C PRO A 269 -2.04 21.79 6.01
N THR A 270 -0.96 21.05 6.34
CA THR A 270 -0.86 19.64 6.01
C THR A 270 -2.04 18.86 6.59
N ALA A 271 -2.84 18.23 5.72
CA ALA A 271 -4.05 17.52 6.11
C ALA A 271 -4.52 16.57 5.01
N SER A 272 -5.58 15.83 5.32
CA SER A 272 -6.38 15.01 4.41
C SER A 272 -7.83 15.03 4.92
N TYR A 273 -8.68 14.10 4.47
CA TYR A 273 -10.01 13.89 5.05
C TYR A 273 -9.92 13.34 6.47
N SER A 274 -10.96 13.56 7.28
CA SER A 274 -10.94 13.28 8.73
C SER A 274 -10.53 11.86 9.12
N GLU A 275 -10.93 10.87 8.34
CA GLU A 275 -10.70 9.46 8.61
C GLU A 275 -9.20 9.13 8.48
N MET A 276 -8.48 9.81 7.58
CA MET A 276 -7.04 9.69 7.42
C MET A 276 -6.27 10.12 8.67
N GLU A 277 -6.76 11.15 9.39
CA GLU A 277 -6.12 11.63 10.61
C GLU A 277 -6.10 10.56 11.72
N GLU A 278 -7.09 9.66 11.74
CA GLU A 278 -7.11 8.49 12.64
C GLU A 278 -6.16 7.39 12.16
N TRP A 279 -6.28 6.98 10.89
CA TRP A 279 -5.58 5.79 10.39
C TRP A 279 -4.06 5.95 10.34
N ALA A 280 -3.59 7.17 10.06
CA ALA A 280 -2.17 7.48 9.96
C ALA A 280 -1.46 7.53 11.33
N LEU A 281 -2.18 7.47 12.45
CA LEU A 281 -1.56 7.43 13.78
C LEU A 281 -1.00 6.04 14.12
N PRO A 282 0.10 5.97 14.89
CA PRO A 282 0.46 4.76 15.64
C PRO A 282 -0.70 4.29 16.50
N ILE A 283 -0.81 2.98 16.69
CA ILE A 283 -2.03 2.33 17.20
C ILE A 283 -2.43 2.82 18.58
N GLU A 284 -1.48 2.92 19.51
CA GLU A 284 -1.72 3.38 20.88
C GLU A 284 -2.29 4.80 20.88
N THR A 285 -1.68 5.69 20.08
CA THR A 285 -2.13 7.09 19.95
C THR A 285 -3.43 7.22 19.15
N ALA A 286 -3.71 6.31 18.21
CA ALA A 286 -4.97 6.27 17.47
C ALA A 286 -6.13 5.93 18.41
N GLU A 287 -5.94 4.97 19.33
CA GLU A 287 -6.95 4.62 20.35
C GLU A 287 -7.28 5.82 21.25
N GLU A 288 -6.28 6.60 21.65
CA GLU A 288 -6.44 7.85 22.42
C GLU A 288 -7.19 8.92 21.60
N PHE A 289 -6.84 9.09 20.32
CA PHE A 289 -7.50 10.04 19.43
C PHE A 289 -8.99 9.70 19.21
N ILE A 290 -9.32 8.43 18.99
CA ILE A 290 -10.71 7.95 18.87
C ILE A 290 -11.50 8.24 20.16
N ALA A 291 -10.88 8.02 21.33
CA ALA A 291 -11.51 8.34 22.60
C ALA A 291 -11.76 9.84 22.75
N LEU A 292 -10.80 10.68 22.34
CA LEU A 292 -10.95 12.14 22.33
C LEU A 292 -12.08 12.59 21.39
N GLU A 293 -12.15 12.06 20.17
CA GLU A 293 -13.23 12.37 19.24
C GLU A 293 -14.60 11.99 19.81
N LYS A 294 -14.73 10.82 20.45
CA LYS A 294 -15.98 10.43 21.12
C LYS A 294 -16.38 11.44 22.20
N MET A 295 -15.42 11.93 23.00
CA MET A 295 -15.68 12.94 24.02
C MET A 295 -16.13 14.28 23.40
N ILE A 296 -15.47 14.74 22.33
CA ILE A 296 -15.80 16.00 21.64
C ILE A 296 -17.19 15.93 21.00
N ASN A 297 -17.58 14.77 20.48
CA ASN A 297 -18.87 14.57 19.83
C ASN A 297 -20.03 14.34 20.81
N THR A 298 -19.82 14.42 22.14
CA THR A 298 -20.89 14.27 23.14
C THR A 298 -21.90 15.42 23.15
N THR A 299 -21.47 16.63 22.77
CA THR A 299 -22.35 17.79 22.64
C THR A 299 -22.10 18.50 21.31
N GLN A 300 -23.16 19.09 20.75
CA GLN A 300 -23.05 19.85 19.50
C GLN A 300 -22.14 21.08 19.65
N GLU A 301 -22.13 21.71 20.83
CA GLU A 301 -21.29 22.87 21.13
C GLU A 301 -19.80 22.52 21.08
N LEU A 302 -19.39 21.42 21.73
CA LEU A 302 -17.99 20.96 21.69
C LEU A 302 -17.59 20.53 20.28
N ALA A 303 -18.46 19.80 19.58
CA ALA A 303 -18.21 19.37 18.21
C ALA A 303 -18.01 20.57 17.25
N GLN A 304 -18.71 21.69 17.46
CA GLN A 304 -18.57 22.87 16.61
C GLN A 304 -17.40 23.76 17.00
N THR A 305 -17.11 23.90 18.30
CA THR A 305 -16.10 24.86 18.80
C THR A 305 -14.71 24.27 18.97
N VAL A 306 -14.60 22.96 19.20
CA VAL A 306 -13.32 22.29 19.50
C VAL A 306 -12.82 21.45 18.33
N LYS A 307 -13.70 20.70 17.66
CA LYS A 307 -13.31 19.76 16.60
C LYS A 307 -12.43 20.36 15.49
N PRO A 308 -12.67 21.59 14.99
CA PRO A 308 -11.81 22.20 13.97
C PRO A 308 -10.34 22.35 14.38
N PHE A 309 -10.07 22.41 15.69
CA PHE A 309 -8.73 22.60 16.25
C PHE A 309 -8.08 21.29 16.71
N VAL A 310 -8.80 20.16 16.61
CA VAL A 310 -8.28 18.84 16.91
C VAL A 310 -7.66 18.26 15.64
N LYS A 311 -6.47 17.67 15.81
CA LYS A 311 -5.62 17.17 14.73
C LYS A 311 -5.13 15.78 15.11
N GLY A 312 -5.32 14.83 14.22
CA GLY A 312 -4.68 13.51 14.32
C GLY A 312 -3.36 13.46 13.57
N GLY A 313 -3.05 12.29 13.02
CA GLY A 313 -1.87 12.06 12.19
C GLY A 313 -2.01 12.66 10.78
N PHE A 314 -0.94 12.57 10.01
CA PHE A 314 -0.93 12.90 8.58
C PHE A 314 -0.30 11.77 7.79
N TRP A 315 -0.60 11.67 6.50
CA TRP A 315 -0.38 10.46 5.70
C TRP A 315 1.05 9.88 5.78
N ARG A 316 2.11 10.71 5.79
CA ARG A 316 3.50 10.20 5.83
C ARG A 316 3.81 9.35 7.06
N ASN A 317 3.04 9.50 8.14
CA ASN A 317 3.20 8.66 9.32
C ASN A 317 2.98 7.16 9.03
N PHE A 318 2.32 6.79 7.93
CA PHE A 318 2.24 5.39 7.50
C PHE A 318 3.60 4.77 7.22
N LEU A 319 4.56 5.56 6.72
CA LEU A 319 5.93 5.10 6.49
C LEU A 319 6.63 4.78 7.82
N SER A 320 6.31 5.50 8.90
CA SER A 320 6.82 5.17 10.24
C SER A 320 6.01 4.07 10.93
N LYS A 321 4.70 4.00 10.68
CA LYS A 321 3.78 3.01 11.27
C LYS A 321 4.05 1.60 10.73
N TYR A 322 4.36 1.50 9.44
CA TYR A 322 4.60 0.24 8.74
C TYR A 322 5.98 0.26 8.08
N SER A 323 6.95 -0.42 8.68
CA SER A 323 8.31 -0.53 8.13
C SER A 323 8.31 -1.14 6.72
N GLU A 324 7.40 -2.06 6.42
CA GLU A 324 7.28 -2.68 5.09
C GLU A 324 6.82 -1.68 4.03
N SER A 325 6.00 -0.69 4.39
CA SER A 325 5.66 0.42 3.49
C SER A 325 6.86 1.33 3.25
N ASN A 326 7.62 1.65 4.29
CA ASN A 326 8.85 2.42 4.15
C ASN A 326 9.89 1.70 3.28
N ASN A 327 10.02 0.38 3.37
CA ASN A 327 10.90 -0.38 2.49
C ASN A 327 10.54 -0.18 1.00
N ILE A 328 9.24 -0.28 0.65
CA ILE A 328 8.77 0.00 -0.72
C ILE A 328 9.08 1.45 -1.11
N TYR A 329 8.86 2.40 -0.19
CA TYR A 329 9.08 3.82 -0.43
C TYR A 329 10.55 4.13 -0.70
N GLN A 330 11.46 3.57 0.09
CA GLN A 330 12.89 3.80 -0.05
C GLN A 330 13.45 3.09 -1.28
N LYS A 331 12.94 1.91 -1.63
CA LYS A 331 13.22 1.28 -2.92
C LYS A 331 12.79 2.18 -4.08
N MET A 332 11.59 2.78 -4.01
CA MET A 332 11.12 3.75 -5.00
C MET A 332 12.07 4.95 -5.13
N LEU A 333 12.51 5.53 -4.01
CA LEU A 333 13.51 6.62 -4.02
C LEU A 333 14.86 6.17 -4.59
N TRP A 334 15.32 4.97 -4.27
CA TRP A 334 16.55 4.39 -4.79
C TRP A 334 16.51 4.27 -6.31
N VAL A 335 15.42 3.73 -6.86
CA VAL A 335 15.21 3.59 -8.31
C VAL A 335 15.12 4.97 -8.97
N SER A 336 14.37 5.91 -8.39
CA SER A 336 14.31 7.29 -8.88
C SER A 336 15.68 7.94 -8.96
N LYS A 337 16.53 7.73 -7.95
CA LYS A 337 17.90 8.27 -7.93
C LYS A 337 18.77 7.63 -9.00
N GLN A 338 18.59 6.35 -9.31
CA GLN A 338 19.32 5.71 -10.43
C GLN A 338 18.89 6.29 -11.78
N ILE A 339 17.59 6.53 -11.98
CA ILE A 339 17.06 7.16 -13.20
C ILE A 339 17.63 8.57 -13.36
N GLU A 340 17.62 9.38 -12.29
CA GLU A 340 18.18 10.73 -12.32
C GLU A 340 19.69 10.73 -12.66
N ARG A 341 20.44 9.78 -12.09
CA ARG A 341 21.88 9.59 -12.42
C ARG A 341 22.10 9.26 -13.88
N CYS A 342 21.29 8.37 -14.45
CA CYS A 342 21.35 8.02 -15.87
C CYS A 342 20.99 9.22 -16.75
N GLN A 343 19.91 9.92 -16.40
CA GLN A 343 19.47 11.12 -17.11
C GLN A 343 20.54 12.21 -17.12
N SER A 344 21.20 12.44 -15.99
CA SER A 344 22.25 13.45 -15.86
C SER A 344 23.49 13.14 -16.72
N LYS A 345 23.80 11.86 -16.94
CA LYS A 345 24.88 11.44 -17.85
C LYS A 345 24.51 11.68 -19.32
N GLU A 346 23.25 11.47 -19.67
CA GLU A 346 22.72 11.69 -21.03
C GLU A 346 22.48 13.18 -21.35
N ALA A 347 22.25 14.02 -20.33
CA ALA A 347 21.95 15.45 -20.47
C ALA A 347 23.10 16.29 -21.09
N GLY A 348 24.30 15.73 -21.23
CA GLY A 348 25.37 16.31 -22.04
C GLY A 348 25.10 16.32 -23.55
N SER A 349 24.06 15.62 -24.00
CA SER A 349 23.59 15.60 -25.39
C SER A 349 22.33 16.46 -25.54
N ASN A 350 22.22 17.26 -26.61
CA ASN A 350 20.99 18.00 -26.96
C ASN A 350 19.84 17.07 -27.45
N SER A 351 19.92 15.78 -27.16
CA SER A 351 18.98 14.76 -27.61
C SER A 351 17.89 14.52 -26.56
N PRO A 352 16.68 14.11 -26.96
CA PRO A 352 15.69 13.63 -26.00
C PRO A 352 16.22 12.41 -25.23
N PRO A 353 15.73 12.14 -24.01
CA PRO A 353 16.08 10.93 -23.28
C PRO A 353 15.89 9.67 -24.13
N PRO A 354 16.78 8.68 -24.04
CA PRO A 354 16.63 7.43 -24.79
C PRO A 354 15.38 6.67 -24.33
N ALA A 355 14.78 5.91 -25.25
CA ALA A 355 13.50 5.23 -25.01
C ALA A 355 13.51 4.28 -23.79
N TRP A 356 14.63 3.60 -23.53
CA TRP A 356 14.77 2.73 -22.37
C TRP A 356 14.67 3.50 -21.03
N LEU A 357 15.13 4.76 -20.99
CA LEU A 357 15.09 5.58 -19.78
C LEU A 357 13.67 6.09 -19.50
N GLU A 358 12.92 6.42 -20.57
CA GLU A 358 11.48 6.69 -20.46
C GLU A 358 10.70 5.46 -20.00
N GLN A 359 11.04 4.27 -20.51
CA GLN A 359 10.43 3.02 -20.07
C GLN A 359 10.73 2.73 -18.59
N ALA A 360 11.98 2.87 -18.16
CA ALA A 360 12.35 2.71 -16.74
C ALA A 360 11.61 3.73 -15.85
N ARG A 361 11.42 4.96 -16.31
CA ARG A 361 10.67 5.98 -15.59
C ARG A 361 9.18 5.64 -15.49
N ASP A 362 8.58 5.10 -16.56
CA ASP A 362 7.18 4.68 -16.51
C ASP A 362 6.97 3.50 -15.55
N GLU A 363 7.90 2.55 -15.52
CA GLU A 363 7.94 1.47 -14.52
C GLU A 363 8.09 2.00 -13.09
N LEU A 364 8.99 2.96 -12.85
CA LEU A 364 9.07 3.67 -11.55
C LEU A 364 7.72 4.29 -11.18
N TRP A 365 7.09 5.00 -12.11
CA TRP A 365 5.83 5.70 -11.88
C TRP A 365 4.66 4.76 -11.60
N MET A 366 4.62 3.56 -12.20
CA MET A 366 3.67 2.50 -11.83
C MET A 366 3.92 2.01 -10.39
N GLY A 367 5.19 1.88 -10.00
CA GLY A 367 5.60 1.56 -8.63
C GLY A 367 5.26 2.64 -7.59
N GLN A 368 4.74 3.80 -7.99
CA GLN A 368 4.32 4.90 -7.11
C GLN A 368 2.82 4.90 -6.77
N CYS A 369 2.04 3.93 -7.27
CA CYS A 369 0.60 3.83 -6.98
C CYS A 369 0.35 3.74 -5.47
N ASN A 370 -0.51 4.60 -4.95
CA ASN A 370 -0.56 4.88 -3.51
C ASN A 370 -1.00 3.69 -2.63
N ASP A 371 -1.88 2.83 -3.12
CA ASP A 371 -2.75 1.99 -2.30
C ASP A 371 -2.00 0.99 -1.43
N ALA A 372 -0.86 0.48 -1.91
CA ALA A 372 -0.04 -0.48 -1.18
C ALA A 372 0.99 0.19 -0.24
N TYR A 373 0.97 1.52 -0.09
CA TYR A 373 1.81 2.24 0.87
C TYR A 373 1.13 2.50 2.23
N TRP A 374 -0.17 2.27 2.35
CA TRP A 374 -0.89 2.61 3.56
C TRP A 374 -2.09 1.70 3.79
N HIS A 375 -2.70 1.82 4.96
CA HIS A 375 -3.89 1.06 5.30
C HIS A 375 -4.88 1.94 6.05
N GLY A 376 -6.13 1.91 5.60
CA GLY A 376 -7.25 2.59 6.24
C GLY A 376 -8.40 1.62 6.42
N LEU A 377 -9.47 1.83 5.65
CA LEU A 377 -10.62 0.92 5.64
C LEU A 377 -10.49 -0.21 4.62
N PHE A 378 -9.86 0.06 3.48
CA PHE A 378 -9.60 -0.90 2.42
C PHE A 378 -8.28 -1.63 2.69
N GLY A 379 -8.17 -2.86 2.20
CA GLY A 379 -7.02 -3.73 2.48
C GLY A 379 -5.67 -3.03 2.27
N GLY A 380 -5.49 -2.30 1.16
CA GLY A 380 -4.32 -1.45 0.92
C GLY A 380 -3.01 -2.23 1.09
N LEU A 381 -2.09 -1.71 1.91
CA LEU A 381 -0.83 -2.36 2.28
C LEU A 381 -1.02 -3.80 2.74
N TYR A 382 -2.15 -4.19 3.35
CA TYR A 382 -2.36 -5.57 3.82
C TYR A 382 -2.59 -6.57 2.68
N LEU A 383 -2.89 -6.13 1.45
CA LEU A 383 -3.14 -6.99 0.30
C LEU A 383 -1.83 -7.35 -0.42
N PRO A 384 -1.38 -8.62 -0.41
CA PRO A 384 -0.10 -9.00 -0.99
C PRO A 384 0.04 -8.68 -2.48
N HIS A 385 -1.04 -8.83 -3.25
CA HIS A 385 -1.04 -8.58 -4.70
C HIS A 385 -0.85 -7.09 -5.05
N LEU A 386 -1.29 -6.17 -4.19
CA LEU A 386 -1.04 -4.74 -4.39
C LEU A 386 0.43 -4.39 -4.09
N ARG A 387 1.00 -4.93 -3.00
CA ARG A 387 2.42 -4.75 -2.69
C ARG A 387 3.30 -5.36 -3.77
N ASP A 388 2.96 -6.56 -4.23
CA ASP A 388 3.65 -7.23 -5.33
C ASP A 388 3.57 -6.40 -6.62
N GLY A 389 2.41 -5.80 -6.93
CA GLY A 389 2.28 -4.85 -8.04
C GLY A 389 3.33 -3.74 -7.98
N LEU A 390 3.55 -3.12 -6.83
CA LEU A 390 4.58 -2.09 -6.68
C LEU A 390 5.99 -2.64 -6.84
N TYR A 391 6.35 -3.70 -6.10
CA TYR A 391 7.68 -4.32 -6.21
C TYR A 391 7.98 -4.77 -7.64
N ASN A 392 7.00 -5.35 -8.35
CA ASN A 392 7.16 -5.80 -9.72
C ASN A 392 7.61 -4.67 -10.65
N HIS A 393 6.94 -3.53 -10.58
CA HIS A 393 7.28 -2.36 -11.39
C HIS A 393 8.61 -1.70 -10.97
N LEU A 394 8.90 -1.64 -9.67
CA LEU A 394 10.20 -1.12 -9.18
C LEU A 394 11.38 -2.01 -9.61
N ILE A 395 11.23 -3.34 -9.55
CA ILE A 395 12.26 -4.29 -10.00
C ILE A 395 12.42 -4.23 -11.52
N LYS A 396 11.34 -4.08 -12.29
CA LYS A 396 11.40 -3.87 -13.75
C LYS A 396 12.17 -2.61 -14.10
N ALA A 397 11.91 -1.50 -13.42
CA ALA A 397 12.66 -0.26 -13.61
C ALA A 397 14.17 -0.46 -13.34
N GLU A 398 14.52 -1.13 -12.25
CA GLU A 398 15.91 -1.44 -11.91
C GLU A 398 16.56 -2.41 -12.90
N ASN A 399 15.83 -3.40 -13.41
CA ASN A 399 16.27 -4.29 -14.49
C ASN A 399 16.64 -3.52 -15.76
N ILE A 400 15.76 -2.62 -16.22
CA ILE A 400 16.03 -1.82 -17.41
C ILE A 400 17.30 -0.98 -17.24
N ILE A 401 17.52 -0.39 -16.06
CA ILE A 401 18.70 0.42 -15.77
C ILE A 401 19.97 -0.45 -15.77
N ASP A 402 19.95 -1.56 -15.05
CA ASP A 402 21.12 -2.43 -14.89
C ASP A 402 21.50 -3.13 -16.19
N GLU A 403 20.55 -3.47 -17.06
CA GLU A 403 20.83 -3.99 -18.40
C GLU A 403 21.67 -3.03 -19.24
N GLN A 404 21.53 -1.71 -19.02
CA GLN A 404 22.37 -0.71 -19.69
C GLN A 404 23.74 -0.54 -19.01
N LEU A 405 23.80 -0.71 -17.68
CA LEU A 405 25.04 -0.58 -16.92
C LEU A 405 25.94 -1.83 -17.03
N HIS A 406 25.33 -3.00 -17.23
CA HIS A 406 25.98 -4.31 -17.24
C HIS A 406 25.60 -5.10 -18.50
N PRO A 407 26.39 -5.01 -19.59
CA PRO A 407 26.06 -5.64 -20.87
C PRO A 407 26.24 -7.18 -20.90
N THR A 408 26.68 -7.79 -19.80
CA THR A 408 26.89 -9.25 -19.68
C THR A 408 26.16 -9.77 -18.45
N GLU A 409 25.84 -11.06 -18.38
CA GLU A 409 25.18 -11.65 -17.21
C GLU A 409 26.13 -11.98 -16.02
N ASN A 410 27.45 -11.91 -16.23
CA ASN A 410 28.43 -12.27 -15.19
C ASN A 410 28.93 -11.01 -14.47
N TRP A 411 28.15 -10.50 -13.51
CA TRP A 411 28.53 -9.38 -12.67
C TRP A 411 27.94 -9.49 -11.26
N ILE A 412 28.64 -8.88 -10.32
CA ILE A 412 28.20 -8.74 -8.92
C ILE A 412 28.64 -7.39 -8.37
N GLU A 413 27.71 -6.67 -7.78
CA GLU A 413 27.95 -5.42 -7.05
C GLU A 413 27.63 -5.60 -5.58
N CYS A 414 28.46 -4.99 -4.73
CA CYS A 414 28.28 -4.95 -3.28
C CYS A 414 28.51 -3.52 -2.81
N LEU A 415 27.46 -2.85 -2.34
CA LEU A 415 27.48 -1.42 -2.02
C LEU A 415 26.98 -1.17 -0.59
N PRO A 416 27.68 -0.34 0.21
CA PRO A 416 27.13 0.15 1.47
C PRO A 416 26.13 1.28 1.19
N VAL A 417 24.84 1.03 1.38
CA VAL A 417 23.75 1.96 1.07
C VAL A 417 22.78 1.98 2.24
N ASP A 418 22.31 3.17 2.60
CA ASP A 418 21.16 3.36 3.50
C ASP A 418 19.90 3.10 2.66
N ILE A 419 19.40 1.87 2.73
CA ILE A 419 18.32 1.35 1.87
C ILE A 419 16.96 1.59 2.49
N ASP A 420 16.83 1.59 3.81
CA ASP A 420 15.55 1.83 4.50
C ASP A 420 15.44 3.25 5.09
N GLY A 421 16.47 4.09 4.94
CA GLY A 421 16.42 5.51 5.27
C GLY A 421 16.52 5.80 6.76
N ASP A 422 17.04 4.87 7.57
CA ASP A 422 17.20 5.03 9.00
C ASP A 422 18.54 5.73 9.40
N GLY A 423 19.43 5.95 8.41
CA GLY A 423 20.74 6.58 8.58
C GLY A 423 21.89 5.61 8.83
N ILE A 424 21.62 4.31 8.91
CA ILE A 424 22.58 3.22 8.93
C ILE A 424 22.79 2.75 7.48
N LYS A 425 23.83 1.95 7.24
CA LYS A 425 24.15 1.47 5.89
C LYS A 425 24.13 -0.04 5.86
N GLU A 426 23.26 -0.56 5.02
CA GLU A 426 23.07 -1.96 4.75
C GLU A 426 24.05 -2.40 3.66
N ILE A 427 24.22 -3.72 3.54
CA ILE A 427 25.01 -4.30 2.46
C ILE A 427 24.05 -4.63 1.32
N LEU A 428 23.92 -3.74 0.34
CA LEU A 428 23.19 -4.01 -0.90
C LEU A 428 24.03 -4.89 -1.84
N VAL A 429 23.45 -6.00 -2.28
CA VAL A 429 24.05 -6.92 -3.26
C VAL A 429 23.17 -6.97 -4.50
N LYS A 430 23.79 -6.81 -5.66
CA LYS A 430 23.13 -6.92 -6.96
C LYS A 430 23.89 -7.88 -7.86
N THR A 431 23.17 -8.76 -8.54
CA THR A 431 23.69 -9.63 -9.60
C THR A 431 22.76 -9.58 -10.81
N SER A 432 23.08 -10.33 -11.88
CA SER A 432 22.17 -10.48 -13.02
C SER A 432 20.89 -11.24 -12.68
N ARG A 433 20.83 -11.95 -11.55
CA ARG A 433 19.70 -12.79 -11.14
C ARG A 433 18.99 -12.34 -9.86
N LEU A 434 19.71 -11.73 -8.92
CA LEU A 434 19.20 -11.38 -7.60
C LEU A 434 19.52 -9.93 -7.23
N ILE A 435 18.63 -9.32 -6.45
CA ILE A 435 18.90 -8.09 -5.69
C ILE A 435 18.45 -8.35 -4.26
N PHE A 436 19.31 -8.08 -3.29
CA PHE A 436 18.96 -8.20 -1.89
C PHE A 436 19.86 -7.31 -1.05
N TRP A 437 19.46 -7.05 0.19
CA TRP A 437 20.30 -6.33 1.12
C TRP A 437 20.33 -7.01 2.47
N VAL A 438 21.46 -6.84 3.17
CA VAL A 438 21.69 -7.40 4.50
C VAL A 438 21.71 -6.28 5.53
N ASP A 439 20.78 -6.36 6.47
CA ASP A 439 20.58 -5.46 7.59
C ASP A 439 21.44 -5.91 8.78
N MET A 440 22.55 -5.21 9.02
CA MET A 440 23.49 -5.63 10.07
C MET A 440 23.02 -5.23 11.47
N ASP A 441 22.23 -4.18 11.62
CA ASP A 441 21.74 -3.71 12.91
C ASP A 441 20.45 -4.42 13.34
N ALA A 442 19.69 -5.02 12.41
CA ALA A 442 18.57 -5.91 12.70
C ALA A 442 18.92 -7.40 12.42
N GLY A 443 19.90 -7.94 13.15
CA GLY A 443 20.14 -9.39 13.20
C GLY A 443 20.97 -9.97 12.05
N GLY A 444 21.56 -9.14 11.19
CA GLY A 444 22.22 -9.63 9.97
C GLY A 444 21.22 -10.34 9.05
N THR A 445 20.01 -9.79 8.94
CA THR A 445 18.88 -10.39 8.21
C THR A 445 18.86 -9.96 6.75
N ILE A 446 18.19 -10.73 5.90
CA ILE A 446 17.85 -10.31 4.54
C ILE A 446 16.41 -9.80 4.57
N ASN A 447 16.21 -8.52 4.29
CA ASN A 447 14.92 -7.84 4.43
C ASN A 447 14.17 -7.76 3.10
N GLU A 448 14.89 -7.84 1.98
CA GLU A 448 14.37 -7.85 0.62
C GLU A 448 15.16 -8.87 -0.20
N LEU A 449 14.48 -9.69 -1.00
CA LEU A 449 15.12 -10.64 -1.92
C LEU A 449 14.34 -10.69 -3.22
N ASP A 450 14.83 -9.95 -4.21
CA ASP A 450 14.23 -9.86 -5.53
C ASP A 450 14.81 -10.92 -6.45
N TYR A 451 13.91 -11.66 -7.09
CA TYR A 451 14.22 -12.51 -8.24
C TYR A 451 13.97 -11.73 -9.52
N ARG A 452 15.06 -11.20 -10.09
CA ARG A 452 15.04 -10.31 -11.27
C ARG A 452 14.32 -10.90 -12.49
N PRO A 453 14.52 -12.19 -12.86
CA PRO A 453 13.89 -12.77 -14.06
C PRO A 453 12.36 -12.74 -14.07
N LYS A 454 11.73 -12.64 -12.90
CA LYS A 454 10.26 -12.53 -12.76
C LYS A 454 9.81 -11.19 -12.21
N ALA A 455 10.75 -10.30 -11.88
CA ALA A 455 10.50 -9.07 -11.14
C ALA A 455 9.63 -9.33 -9.90
N PHE A 456 10.07 -10.27 -9.05
CA PHE A 456 9.28 -10.74 -7.91
C PHE A 456 10.08 -10.63 -6.63
N ASN A 457 9.49 -10.04 -5.58
CA ASN A 457 10.09 -9.97 -4.26
C ASN A 457 9.61 -11.15 -3.40
N LEU A 458 10.54 -12.03 -3.01
CA LEU A 458 10.23 -13.26 -2.27
C LEU A 458 9.84 -13.03 -0.82
N ILE A 459 10.26 -11.92 -0.23
CA ILE A 459 10.07 -11.69 1.20
C ILE A 459 8.71 -11.04 1.42
N ASN A 460 8.37 -9.97 0.68
CA ASN A 460 7.13 -9.19 0.59
C ASN A 460 6.04 -9.51 1.63
N SER A 461 6.43 -9.58 2.91
CA SER A 461 5.61 -10.07 4.00
C SER A 461 5.10 -8.86 4.79
N LEU A 462 4.33 -9.12 5.83
CA LEU A 462 3.87 -8.10 6.74
C LEU A 462 3.84 -8.67 8.15
N MET A 463 4.37 -7.92 9.12
CA MET A 463 4.24 -8.27 10.53
C MET A 463 2.76 -8.30 10.94
N ARG A 464 2.39 -9.29 11.75
CA ARG A 464 1.09 -9.24 12.44
C ARG A 464 1.13 -8.12 13.47
N ARG A 465 0.45 -7.02 13.20
CA ARG A 465 0.38 -5.85 14.10
C ARG A 465 -1.01 -5.71 14.70
N LYS A 466 -1.07 -5.02 15.83
CA LYS A 466 -2.36 -4.58 16.38
C LYS A 466 -2.93 -3.52 15.44
N GLU A 467 -4.24 -3.54 15.22
CA GLU A 467 -4.97 -2.46 14.57
C GLU A 467 -6.10 -1.98 15.48
N THR A 468 -6.52 -0.72 15.34
CA THR A 468 -7.55 -0.12 16.22
C THR A 468 -8.87 -0.90 16.18
N TYR A 469 -9.18 -1.52 15.05
CA TYR A 469 -10.39 -2.34 14.86
C TYR A 469 -10.30 -3.73 15.49
N HIS A 470 -9.13 -4.22 15.93
CA HIS A 470 -8.99 -5.54 16.55
C HIS A 470 -9.77 -5.67 17.86
N GLN A 471 -9.96 -4.57 18.61
CA GLN A 471 -10.80 -4.59 19.81
C GLN A 471 -12.25 -4.99 19.49
N LYS A 472 -12.77 -4.58 18.33
CA LYS A 472 -14.12 -4.95 17.87
C LYS A 472 -14.22 -6.45 17.55
N LEU A 473 -13.17 -7.02 16.94
CA LEU A 473 -13.05 -8.46 16.67
C LEU A 473 -13.05 -9.27 17.97
N MET A 474 -12.26 -8.84 18.96
CA MET A 474 -12.15 -9.55 20.25
C MET A 474 -13.45 -9.53 21.07
N GLN A 475 -14.25 -8.47 20.96
CA GLN A 475 -15.50 -8.33 21.73
C GLN A 475 -16.69 -9.12 21.13
N GLY A 476 -16.52 -9.76 19.96
CA GLY A 476 -17.60 -10.50 19.30
C GLY A 476 -18.75 -9.61 18.82
N SER A 477 -18.53 -8.29 18.75
CA SER A 477 -19.54 -7.28 18.41
C SER A 477 -19.86 -7.21 16.91
N LEU A 478 -19.49 -8.24 16.14
CA LEU A 478 -19.70 -8.30 14.70
C LEU A 478 -21.02 -9.02 14.42
N ILE A 479 -21.90 -8.34 13.69
CA ILE A 479 -23.16 -8.93 13.22
C ILE A 479 -22.78 -9.91 12.11
N GLY A 480 -23.27 -11.15 12.17
CA GLY A 480 -23.08 -12.11 11.08
C GLY A 480 -23.70 -11.57 9.79
N ALA A 481 -23.10 -11.87 8.64
CA ALA A 481 -23.58 -11.37 7.34
C ALA A 481 -25.05 -11.73 7.01
N ASP A 482 -25.66 -12.64 7.77
CA ASP A 482 -27.04 -13.11 7.60
C ASP A 482 -28.11 -12.31 8.38
N ASP A 483 -27.75 -11.40 9.29
CA ASP A 483 -28.71 -10.60 10.10
C ASP A 483 -28.93 -9.19 9.50
N ASN A 484 -29.45 -9.14 8.28
CA ASN A 484 -29.72 -7.89 7.54
C ASN A 484 -31.20 -7.43 7.68
N ASP A 485 -31.70 -7.30 8.91
CA ASP A 485 -33.09 -6.88 9.18
C ASP A 485 -33.25 -5.34 9.36
N SER A 486 -32.26 -4.54 8.95
CA SER A 486 -32.36 -3.08 8.91
C SER A 486 -32.28 -2.53 7.49
N TYR A 487 -33.38 -1.97 6.99
CA TYR A 487 -33.56 -1.36 5.66
C TYR A 487 -32.71 -0.09 5.39
N VAL A 488 -31.60 0.12 6.12
CA VAL A 488 -30.73 1.31 5.96
C VAL A 488 -29.35 0.85 5.49
N VAL A 489 -29.04 1.09 4.21
CA VAL A 489 -27.68 0.94 3.68
C VAL A 489 -26.79 1.97 4.36
N LYS A 490 -25.81 1.50 5.12
CA LYS A 490 -24.86 2.34 5.86
C LYS A 490 -23.63 2.65 5.01
N SER A 491 -22.92 3.73 5.35
CA SER A 491 -21.61 4.00 4.74
C SER A 491 -20.60 2.91 5.12
N ILE A 492 -19.59 2.66 4.30
CA ILE A 492 -18.55 1.65 4.58
C ILE A 492 -17.81 1.90 5.92
N HIS A 493 -17.74 3.15 6.37
CA HIS A 493 -17.18 3.54 7.68
C HIS A 493 -18.01 3.04 8.88
N GLU A 494 -19.23 2.56 8.65
CA GLU A 494 -20.18 2.10 9.68
C GLU A 494 -20.44 0.58 9.62
N ILE A 495 -19.85 -0.13 8.65
CA ILE A 495 -20.05 -1.58 8.47
C ILE A 495 -19.22 -2.36 9.50
N THR A 496 -19.87 -3.27 10.22
CA THR A 496 -19.28 -4.16 11.24
C THR A 496 -19.63 -5.63 10.95
N ALA A 497 -19.38 -6.07 9.71
CA ALA A 497 -19.63 -7.44 9.27
C ALA A 497 -18.32 -8.26 9.27
N SER A 498 -18.39 -9.53 9.69
CA SER A 498 -17.29 -10.49 9.59
C SER A 498 -17.61 -11.54 8.53
N LYS A 499 -16.66 -11.87 7.65
CA LYS A 499 -16.83 -12.98 6.69
C LYS A 499 -16.49 -14.33 7.30
N GLU A 500 -15.62 -14.33 8.31
CA GLU A 500 -15.13 -15.55 8.98
C GLU A 500 -15.48 -15.54 10.48
N LYS A 501 -15.74 -16.73 11.02
CA LYS A 501 -15.81 -16.94 12.48
C LYS A 501 -14.39 -17.02 13.04
N ASP A 502 -14.24 -16.67 14.32
CA ASP A 502 -13.03 -16.91 15.10
C ASP A 502 -11.76 -16.21 14.58
N LEU A 503 -11.89 -15.08 13.85
CA LEU A 503 -10.75 -14.24 13.44
C LEU A 503 -9.94 -13.72 14.64
N SER A 504 -10.54 -13.66 15.84
CA SER A 504 -9.84 -13.33 17.08
C SER A 504 -8.75 -14.35 17.45
N GLU A 505 -8.86 -15.60 16.99
CA GLU A 505 -7.84 -16.63 17.19
C GLU A 505 -6.58 -16.41 16.33
N LEU A 506 -6.61 -15.48 15.38
CA LEU A 506 -5.45 -15.10 14.57
C LEU A 506 -4.64 -13.94 15.19
N LEU A 507 -5.15 -13.32 16.25
CA LEU A 507 -4.60 -12.08 16.81
C LEU A 507 -3.38 -12.35 17.70
N TYR A 508 -2.25 -12.57 17.05
CA TYR A 508 -0.92 -12.59 17.64
C TYR A 508 -0.11 -11.44 17.06
N TYR A 509 0.68 -10.76 17.88
CA TYR A 509 1.40 -9.57 17.43
C TYR A 509 2.90 -9.78 17.44
N ASP A 510 3.52 -9.65 16.28
CA ASP A 510 4.93 -9.89 16.06
C ASP A 510 5.80 -8.90 16.82
N ARG A 511 6.92 -9.40 17.37
CA ARG A 511 7.91 -8.62 18.11
C ARG A 511 9.09 -8.15 17.26
N TYR A 512 9.17 -8.63 16.01
CA TYR A 512 10.25 -8.41 15.06
C TYR A 512 9.71 -8.52 13.63
N ALA A 513 10.43 -7.92 12.67
CA ALA A 513 10.08 -7.98 11.25
C ALA A 513 10.19 -9.41 10.68
N ARG A 514 9.27 -9.76 9.78
CA ARG A 514 9.18 -11.09 9.17
C ARG A 514 10.11 -11.18 7.95
N ASN A 515 11.41 -11.21 8.23
CA ASN A 515 12.52 -11.24 7.26
C ASN A 515 13.08 -12.66 7.05
N CYS A 516 14.19 -12.80 6.31
CA CYS A 516 14.96 -14.03 6.22
C CYS A 516 16.26 -13.97 7.05
N LEU A 517 16.76 -15.15 7.45
CA LEU A 517 17.96 -15.30 8.30
C LEU A 517 17.81 -14.76 9.72
N LEU A 518 16.61 -14.85 10.30
CA LEU A 518 16.40 -14.54 11.72
C LEU A 518 16.95 -15.69 12.57
N ASP A 519 17.91 -15.38 13.43
CA ASP A 519 18.61 -16.40 14.23
C ASP A 519 17.94 -16.59 15.59
N HIS A 520 17.36 -17.76 15.80
CA HIS A 520 16.64 -18.12 17.02
C HIS A 520 17.42 -19.09 17.90
N PHE A 521 17.31 -18.91 19.21
CA PHE A 521 17.74 -19.86 20.23
C PHE A 521 16.54 -20.22 21.10
N ILE A 522 15.81 -21.23 20.67
CA ILE A 522 14.52 -21.61 21.24
C ILE A 522 14.73 -22.62 22.38
N SER A 523 13.87 -22.55 23.39
CA SER A 523 13.76 -23.63 24.38
C SER A 523 13.55 -25.00 23.71
N PRO A 524 14.27 -26.07 24.14
CA PRO A 524 14.07 -27.42 23.61
C PRO A 524 12.65 -27.96 23.79
N GLN A 525 11.92 -27.43 24.78
CA GLN A 525 10.54 -27.81 25.10
C GLN A 525 9.49 -27.13 24.22
N ALA A 526 9.87 -26.06 23.50
CA ALA A 526 8.94 -25.31 22.68
C ALA A 526 8.37 -26.17 21.55
N THR A 527 7.08 -25.95 21.28
CA THR A 527 6.35 -26.57 20.18
C THR A 527 6.18 -25.62 18.99
N LEU A 528 5.88 -26.17 17.82
CA LEU A 528 5.51 -25.40 16.62
C LEU A 528 4.38 -24.39 16.91
N ARG A 529 3.37 -24.80 17.68
CA ARG A 529 2.22 -23.96 18.01
C ARG A 529 2.62 -22.79 18.89
N GLU A 530 3.36 -23.02 19.97
CA GLU A 530 3.85 -21.94 20.82
C GLU A 530 4.76 -20.99 20.05
N PHE A 531 5.61 -21.52 19.16
CA PHE A 531 6.48 -20.69 18.32
C PHE A 531 5.67 -19.75 17.41
N SER A 532 4.72 -20.30 16.65
CA SER A 532 3.88 -19.53 15.73
C SER A 532 3.06 -18.42 16.40
N ARG A 533 2.73 -18.60 17.67
CA ARG A 533 1.95 -17.67 18.49
C ARG A 533 2.80 -16.69 19.29
N LEU A 534 4.13 -16.80 19.19
CA LEU A 534 5.12 -16.04 19.97
C LEU A 534 5.04 -16.31 21.49
N GLU A 535 4.49 -17.46 21.88
CA GLU A 535 4.38 -17.92 23.28
C GLU A 535 5.62 -18.70 23.73
N TYR A 536 6.53 -19.00 22.80
CA TYR A 536 7.78 -19.68 23.08
C TYR A 536 8.78 -18.82 23.86
N GLN A 537 9.68 -19.49 24.59
CA GLN A 537 10.82 -18.84 25.21
C GLN A 537 11.98 -18.73 24.22
N GLU A 538 12.33 -17.50 23.88
CA GLU A 538 13.54 -17.13 23.16
C GLU A 538 14.68 -16.93 24.17
N TYR A 539 15.77 -17.69 24.03
CA TYR A 539 16.95 -17.55 24.88
C TYR A 539 17.91 -16.48 24.34
N GLY A 540 17.97 -16.28 23.02
CA GLY A 540 18.98 -15.45 22.39
C GLY A 540 18.59 -13.99 22.18
N ASP A 541 19.60 -13.12 22.07
CA ASP A 541 19.46 -11.69 21.74
C ASP A 541 19.92 -11.38 20.30
N PHE A 542 19.76 -12.34 19.38
CA PHE A 542 20.33 -12.27 18.03
C PHE A 542 19.36 -11.76 16.97
N ILE A 543 18.04 -11.98 17.13
CA ILE A 543 17.00 -11.65 16.13
C ILE A 543 17.05 -10.18 15.70
N THR A 544 17.14 -9.26 16.67
CA THR A 544 17.18 -7.81 16.45
C THR A 544 18.50 -7.22 16.92
N GLY A 545 19.53 -8.06 17.05
CA GLY A 545 20.81 -7.67 17.61
C GLY A 545 21.78 -7.21 16.52
N ASN A 546 22.57 -6.20 16.80
CA ASN A 546 23.56 -5.70 15.85
C ASN A 546 24.68 -6.71 15.60
N TYR A 547 24.80 -7.17 14.37
CA TYR A 547 25.92 -7.93 13.82
C TYR A 547 27.03 -6.99 13.36
N GLN A 548 28.25 -7.51 13.35
CA GLN A 548 29.42 -6.83 12.86
C GLN A 548 29.94 -7.52 11.61
N LYS A 549 30.37 -6.73 10.63
CA LYS A 549 31.09 -7.23 9.46
C LYS A 549 32.44 -7.80 9.89
N LYS A 550 32.61 -9.12 9.71
CA LYS A 550 33.91 -9.81 9.87
C LYS A 550 34.76 -9.58 8.63
N GLN A 551 34.22 -9.89 7.45
CA GLN A 551 34.90 -9.78 6.17
C GLN A 551 33.89 -9.75 5.02
N ILE A 552 34.28 -9.10 3.91
CA ILE A 552 33.59 -9.24 2.62
C ILE A 552 34.66 -9.53 1.57
N GLU A 553 34.57 -10.67 0.91
CA GLU A 553 35.48 -11.08 -0.18
C GLU A 553 34.70 -11.09 -1.48
N SER A 554 35.16 -10.32 -2.47
CA SER A 554 34.49 -10.21 -3.77
C SER A 554 35.45 -10.53 -4.90
N THR A 555 34.97 -11.33 -5.86
CA THR A 555 35.60 -11.58 -7.16
C THR A 555 34.62 -11.20 -8.27
N GLN A 556 34.99 -11.36 -9.54
CA GLN A 556 34.05 -11.14 -10.64
C GLN A 556 32.92 -12.19 -10.68
N GLU A 557 33.14 -13.38 -10.15
CA GLU A 557 32.21 -14.53 -10.25
C GLU A 557 31.44 -14.79 -8.96
N SER A 558 31.98 -14.38 -7.81
CA SER A 558 31.39 -14.68 -6.50
C SER A 558 31.67 -13.60 -5.46
N LEU A 559 30.78 -13.53 -4.48
CA LEU A 559 30.87 -12.68 -3.28
C LEU A 559 30.63 -13.53 -2.04
N GLN A 560 31.37 -13.24 -0.98
CA GLN A 560 31.19 -13.81 0.34
C GLN A 560 31.04 -12.69 1.36
N ILE A 561 30.00 -12.74 2.18
CA ILE A 561 29.75 -11.80 3.28
C ILE A 561 29.80 -12.59 4.59
N ASP A 562 30.75 -12.22 5.45
CA ASP A 562 30.93 -12.83 6.76
C ASP A 562 30.53 -11.83 7.86
N LEU A 563 29.54 -12.21 8.66
CA LEU A 563 29.03 -11.44 9.78
C LEU A 563 29.24 -12.21 11.09
N PHE A 564 29.39 -11.49 12.20
CA PHE A 564 29.39 -12.10 13.52
C PHE A 564 28.72 -11.21 14.57
N ARG A 565 28.17 -11.83 15.61
CA ARG A 565 27.68 -11.16 16.81
C ARG A 565 28.15 -11.91 18.05
N ASP A 566 28.73 -11.17 18.99
CA ASP A 566 28.90 -11.60 20.37
C ASP A 566 27.67 -11.16 21.16
N GLY A 567 26.78 -12.10 21.42
CA GLY A 567 25.55 -11.89 22.18
C GLY A 567 25.52 -12.74 23.44
N CYS A 568 24.32 -13.06 23.91
CA CYS A 568 24.12 -13.92 25.06
C CYS A 568 22.86 -14.79 24.93
N LEU A 569 22.88 -15.92 25.64
CA LEU A 569 21.70 -16.75 25.86
C LEU A 569 21.27 -16.59 27.32
N LEU A 570 20.01 -16.23 27.54
CA LEU A 570 19.39 -16.18 28.86
C LEU A 570 18.68 -17.51 29.16
N ILE A 571 19.33 -18.38 29.93
CA ILE A 571 18.82 -19.72 30.28
C ILE A 571 18.74 -19.82 31.80
N GLU A 572 17.55 -20.12 32.33
CA GLU A 572 17.29 -20.25 33.78
C GLU A 572 17.75 -19.03 34.61
N GLY A 573 17.75 -17.84 34.01
CA GLY A 573 18.17 -16.59 34.65
C GLY A 573 19.67 -16.28 34.54
N GLU A 574 20.47 -17.17 33.94
CA GLU A 574 21.90 -16.98 33.71
C GLU A 574 22.16 -16.45 32.29
N HIS A 575 22.99 -15.43 32.18
CA HIS A 575 23.47 -14.91 30.89
C HIS A 575 24.73 -15.66 30.46
N ILE A 576 24.61 -16.48 29.42
CA ILE A 576 25.72 -17.27 28.86
C ILE A 576 26.25 -16.55 27.61
N PRO A 577 27.49 -16.04 27.62
CA PRO A 577 28.09 -15.42 26.43
C PRO A 577 28.13 -16.40 25.25
N PHE A 578 27.71 -15.94 24.08
CA PHE A 578 27.56 -16.79 22.91
C PHE A 578 27.89 -16.02 21.63
N ARG A 579 28.56 -16.67 20.68
CA ARG A 579 28.87 -16.08 19.37
C ARG A 579 28.13 -16.80 18.26
N VAL A 580 27.51 -16.01 17.40
CA VAL A 580 27.00 -16.44 16.10
C VAL A 580 27.88 -15.83 15.02
N GLU A 581 28.43 -16.66 14.15
CA GLU A 581 29.03 -16.24 12.89
C GLU A 581 28.15 -16.80 11.76
N LYS A 582 27.76 -15.93 10.80
CA LYS A 582 27.02 -16.33 9.60
C LYS A 582 27.77 -15.86 8.36
N GLN A 583 27.82 -16.73 7.37
CA GLN A 583 28.47 -16.51 6.09
C GLN A 583 27.43 -16.68 4.99
N ILE A 584 27.39 -15.72 4.06
CA ILE A 584 26.50 -15.71 2.90
C ILE A 584 27.37 -15.76 1.65
N GLY A 585 27.25 -16.83 0.86
CA GLY A 585 27.92 -17.01 -0.43
C GLY A 585 26.97 -16.73 -1.59
N ILE A 586 27.45 -15.95 -2.56
CA ILE A 586 26.70 -15.47 -3.72
C ILE A 586 27.51 -15.71 -4.99
N TRP A 587 26.82 -16.00 -6.09
CA TRP A 587 27.40 -16.12 -7.43
C TRP A 587 26.76 -15.12 -8.40
N ALA A 588 27.58 -14.56 -9.29
CA ALA A 588 27.17 -13.51 -10.21
C ALA A 588 26.08 -13.94 -11.21
N ASP A 589 26.09 -15.21 -11.64
CA ASP A 589 25.23 -15.76 -12.69
C ASP A 589 24.14 -16.71 -12.17
N LYS A 590 24.06 -16.93 -10.85
CA LYS A 590 23.10 -17.86 -10.23
C LYS A 590 22.08 -17.13 -9.36
N SER A 591 20.89 -17.71 -9.30
CA SER A 591 19.86 -17.40 -8.31
C SER A 591 19.96 -18.34 -7.09
N GLU A 592 21.17 -18.44 -6.53
CA GLU A 592 21.49 -19.30 -5.37
C GLU A 592 22.21 -18.48 -4.29
N LEU A 593 21.81 -18.68 -3.03
CA LEU A 593 22.50 -18.19 -1.84
C LEU A 593 22.93 -19.39 -1.00
N ALA A 594 24.20 -19.43 -0.61
CA ALA A 594 24.71 -20.44 0.31
C ALA A 594 24.92 -19.85 1.70
N PHE A 595 24.50 -20.57 2.72
CA PHE A 595 24.61 -20.16 4.11
C PHE A 595 25.48 -21.13 4.90
N GLU A 596 26.42 -20.59 5.66
CA GLU A 596 27.21 -21.33 6.64
C GLU A 596 27.13 -20.62 7.99
N TYR A 597 26.78 -21.38 9.02
CA TYR A 597 26.73 -20.88 10.39
C TYR A 597 27.82 -21.54 11.22
N ARG A 598 28.42 -20.76 12.11
CA ARG A 598 29.34 -21.22 13.15
C ARG A 598 28.94 -20.63 14.48
N LEU A 599 28.53 -21.50 15.39
CA LEU A 599 28.07 -21.16 16.73
C LEU A 599 29.15 -21.51 17.76
N VAL A 600 29.43 -20.60 18.69
CA VAL A 600 30.44 -20.82 19.74
C VAL A 600 29.86 -20.49 21.10
N ASN A 601 29.88 -21.47 22.00
CA ASN A 601 29.60 -21.24 23.41
C ASN A 601 30.84 -20.60 24.07
N LEU A 602 30.80 -19.29 24.30
CA LEU A 602 31.85 -18.52 24.97
C LEU A 602 31.71 -18.54 26.50
N GLY A 603 30.62 -19.12 27.00
CA GLY A 603 30.34 -19.23 28.42
C GLY A 603 31.02 -20.40 29.10
N LYS A 604 30.76 -20.53 30.41
CA LYS A 604 31.31 -21.58 31.28
C LYS A 604 30.34 -22.72 31.55
N LEU A 605 29.09 -22.58 31.12
CA LEU A 605 28.03 -23.57 31.29
C LEU A 605 27.73 -24.24 29.95
N ALA A 606 27.33 -25.50 30.00
CA ALA A 606 26.80 -26.18 28.81
C ALA A 606 25.43 -25.57 28.45
N VAL A 607 25.18 -25.43 27.14
CA VAL A 607 23.95 -24.87 26.59
C VAL A 607 23.16 -25.98 25.92
N GLN A 608 21.90 -26.16 26.33
CA GLN A 608 20.92 -26.97 25.61
C GLN A 608 19.85 -26.04 25.03
N CYS A 609 19.73 -26.02 23.71
CA CYS A 609 18.79 -25.15 23.01
C CYS A 609 18.45 -25.74 21.64
N ARG A 610 17.42 -25.20 21.01
CA ARG A 610 17.12 -25.40 19.60
C ARG A 610 17.56 -24.18 18.83
N PHE A 611 18.60 -24.31 18.02
CA PHE A 611 19.01 -23.24 17.11
C PHE A 611 18.14 -23.32 15.85
N GLY A 612 17.52 -22.21 15.46
CA GLY A 612 16.69 -22.13 14.25
C GLY A 612 17.03 -20.91 13.40
N VAL A 613 16.88 -21.03 12.08
CA VAL A 613 17.05 -19.91 11.15
C VAL A 613 15.73 -19.68 10.42
N GLU A 614 15.02 -18.59 10.72
CA GLU A 614 13.69 -18.34 10.15
C GLU A 614 13.80 -17.73 8.75
N PHE A 615 12.97 -18.24 7.83
CA PHE A 615 12.74 -17.67 6.51
C PHE A 615 11.25 -17.38 6.34
N ASN A 616 10.92 -16.16 5.95
CA ASN A 616 9.58 -15.76 5.55
C ASN A 616 9.52 -15.64 4.04
N VAL A 617 8.72 -16.49 3.39
CA VAL A 617 8.59 -16.51 1.92
C VAL A 617 7.14 -16.25 1.54
N ASN A 618 6.90 -15.23 0.73
CA ASN A 618 5.58 -14.90 0.20
C ASN A 618 5.43 -15.39 -1.25
N LEU A 619 4.41 -16.22 -1.51
CA LEU A 619 4.00 -16.66 -2.85
C LEU A 619 2.53 -16.29 -3.15
N LEU A 620 2.11 -15.13 -2.62
CA LEU A 620 0.83 -14.42 -2.80
C LEU A 620 -0.44 -15.11 -2.30
N ALA A 621 -0.53 -16.44 -2.36
CA ALA A 621 -1.74 -17.17 -1.96
C ALA A 621 -1.44 -18.43 -1.14
N GLY A 622 -1.98 -18.43 0.09
CA GLY A 622 -1.79 -19.52 1.05
C GLY A 622 -2.59 -20.80 0.76
N ARG A 623 -3.81 -20.69 0.23
CA ARG A 623 -4.77 -21.82 0.11
C ARG A 623 -5.12 -22.21 -1.32
N SER A 624 -4.36 -21.72 -2.30
CA SER A 624 -4.58 -22.09 -3.70
C SER A 624 -3.98 -23.47 -4.02
N HIS A 625 -4.56 -24.20 -4.97
CA HIS A 625 -4.13 -25.56 -5.31
C HIS A 625 -2.77 -25.63 -6.04
N ASP A 626 -2.40 -24.52 -6.69
CA ASP A 626 -1.24 -24.33 -7.58
C ASP A 626 -0.04 -23.76 -6.82
N ARG A 627 -0.16 -23.63 -5.49
CA ARG A 627 0.88 -23.15 -4.58
C ARG A 627 1.04 -24.11 -3.42
N TYR A 628 2.16 -24.83 -3.36
CA TYR A 628 2.31 -25.93 -2.41
C TYR A 628 3.76 -26.29 -2.08
N TYR A 629 3.94 -26.91 -0.92
CA TYR A 629 5.18 -27.50 -0.49
C TYR A 629 5.40 -28.86 -1.14
N GLN A 630 6.64 -29.15 -1.51
CA GLN A 630 7.08 -30.46 -1.93
C GLN A 630 8.33 -30.84 -1.14
N VAL A 631 8.31 -32.03 -0.54
CA VAL A 631 9.44 -32.56 0.24
C VAL A 631 9.78 -33.93 -0.33
N PRO A 632 10.93 -34.10 -1.01
CA PRO A 632 11.29 -35.37 -1.61
C PRO A 632 11.27 -36.53 -0.61
N GLY A 633 10.55 -37.60 -0.95
CA GLY A 633 10.41 -38.79 -0.10
C GLY A 633 9.43 -38.67 1.06
N VAL A 634 8.74 -37.54 1.21
CA VAL A 634 7.73 -37.31 2.26
C VAL A 634 6.39 -36.94 1.62
N VAL A 635 5.32 -37.64 2.02
CA VAL A 635 3.95 -37.28 1.64
C VAL A 635 3.38 -36.35 2.72
N LEU A 636 3.08 -35.12 2.35
CA LEU A 636 2.45 -34.15 3.25
C LEU A 636 0.93 -34.36 3.27
N GLU A 637 0.31 -34.43 4.45
CA GLU A 637 -1.15 -34.51 4.60
C GLU A 637 -1.84 -33.28 4.01
N ASP A 638 -1.30 -32.10 4.33
CA ASP A 638 -1.66 -30.84 3.71
C ASP A 638 -0.40 -30.18 3.16
N ARG A 639 -0.41 -29.93 1.84
CA ARG A 639 0.70 -29.35 1.10
C ARG A 639 0.51 -27.86 0.79
N GLN A 640 -0.64 -27.25 1.10
CA GLN A 640 -0.91 -25.85 0.75
C GLN A 640 0.10 -24.90 1.40
N MET A 641 0.37 -23.73 0.82
CA MET A 641 1.30 -22.75 1.41
C MET A 641 0.92 -22.35 2.85
N ALA A 642 -0.37 -22.23 3.15
CA ALA A 642 -0.89 -21.89 4.48
C ALA A 642 -1.04 -23.09 5.43
N SER A 643 -0.47 -24.24 5.08
CA SER A 643 -0.53 -25.43 5.93
C SER A 643 0.57 -25.45 6.98
N TRP A 644 0.32 -26.21 8.05
CA TRP A 644 1.19 -26.34 9.20
C TRP A 644 1.91 -27.69 9.17
N GLY A 645 3.15 -27.75 9.67
CA GLY A 645 3.85 -29.02 9.78
C GLY A 645 5.18 -28.95 10.51
N GLY A 646 5.53 -30.06 11.17
CA GLY A 646 6.87 -30.36 11.64
C GLY A 646 7.42 -31.54 10.85
N LEU A 647 8.64 -31.42 10.34
CA LEU A 647 9.33 -32.44 9.57
C LEU A 647 10.67 -32.73 10.23
N GLU A 648 11.12 -33.98 10.20
CA GLU A 648 12.37 -34.40 10.81
C GLU A 648 13.42 -34.74 9.76
N GLN A 649 14.68 -34.38 10.03
CA GLN A 649 15.84 -34.74 9.20
C GLN A 649 15.65 -34.46 7.70
N VAL A 650 15.12 -33.27 7.38
CA VAL A 650 14.82 -32.84 6.02
C VAL A 650 16.11 -32.58 5.26
N LYS A 651 16.22 -33.14 4.06
CA LYS A 651 17.34 -32.82 3.15
C LYS A 651 16.98 -31.70 2.19
N GLU A 652 15.75 -31.71 1.70
CA GLU A 652 15.27 -30.78 0.68
C GLU A 652 13.82 -30.43 0.97
N ILE A 653 13.45 -29.15 0.79
CA ILE A 653 12.06 -28.69 0.76
C ILE A 653 11.92 -27.64 -0.33
N HIS A 654 10.86 -27.77 -1.13
CA HIS A 654 10.54 -26.87 -2.22
C HIS A 654 9.19 -26.18 -1.96
N LEU A 655 9.13 -24.90 -2.27
CA LEU A 655 7.89 -24.12 -2.34
C LEU A 655 7.64 -23.83 -3.81
N VAL A 656 6.55 -24.36 -4.35
CA VAL A 656 6.17 -24.25 -5.76
C VAL A 656 5.03 -23.26 -5.88
N ASP A 657 5.13 -22.30 -6.80
CA ASP A 657 4.04 -21.47 -7.30
C ASP A 657 3.94 -21.67 -8.82
N GLU A 658 2.96 -22.45 -9.27
CA GLU A 658 2.77 -22.72 -10.70
C GLU A 658 2.23 -21.50 -11.46
N ALA A 659 1.49 -20.62 -10.79
CA ALA A 659 0.92 -19.42 -11.42
C ALA A 659 1.99 -18.37 -11.75
N LEU A 660 2.99 -18.21 -10.87
CA LEU A 660 4.18 -17.40 -11.14
C LEU A 660 5.22 -18.18 -11.97
N GLY A 661 5.10 -19.50 -12.04
CA GLY A 661 6.09 -20.39 -12.64
C GLY A 661 7.41 -20.28 -11.90
N LEU A 662 7.39 -20.39 -10.57
CA LEU A 662 8.51 -20.19 -9.67
C LEU A 662 8.63 -21.35 -8.67
N ILE A 663 9.87 -21.73 -8.36
CA ILE A 663 10.19 -22.69 -7.30
C ILE A 663 11.30 -22.12 -6.42
N VAL A 664 11.09 -22.19 -5.10
CA VAL A 664 12.06 -21.86 -4.07
C VAL A 664 12.49 -23.15 -3.39
N SER A 665 13.77 -23.49 -3.47
CA SER A 665 14.31 -24.75 -2.95
C SER A 665 15.30 -24.48 -1.81
N PHE A 666 15.14 -25.20 -0.72
CA PHE A 666 16.12 -25.25 0.35
C PHE A 666 16.83 -26.61 0.33
N ASP A 667 18.15 -26.60 0.18
CA ASP A 667 18.99 -27.79 0.19
C ASP A 667 19.86 -27.80 1.46
N PHE A 668 19.62 -28.75 2.35
CA PHE A 668 20.29 -28.85 3.64
C PHE A 668 21.44 -29.85 3.61
N ILE A 669 22.67 -29.34 3.64
CA ILE A 669 23.89 -30.16 3.76
C ILE A 669 23.96 -30.78 5.16
N THR A 670 23.58 -30.01 6.19
CA THR A 670 23.38 -30.50 7.56
C THR A 670 21.88 -30.62 7.84
N PRO A 671 21.27 -31.82 7.73
CA PRO A 671 19.80 -31.97 7.79
C PRO A 671 19.18 -31.42 9.09
N PRO A 672 18.28 -30.42 9.01
CA PRO A 672 17.52 -29.92 10.15
C PRO A 672 16.21 -30.71 10.35
N ASN A 673 15.57 -30.45 11.48
CA ASN A 673 14.12 -30.56 11.56
C ASN A 673 13.52 -29.24 11.02
N VAL A 674 12.37 -29.28 10.35
CA VAL A 674 11.76 -28.07 9.75
C VAL A 674 10.38 -27.84 10.34
N TRP A 675 10.16 -26.64 10.83
CA TRP A 675 8.84 -26.13 11.17
C TRP A 675 8.31 -25.24 10.04
N ARG A 676 7.03 -25.43 9.68
CA ARG A 676 6.33 -24.61 8.68
C ARG A 676 4.93 -24.21 9.13
N PHE A 677 4.55 -22.96 8.88
CA PHE A 677 3.24 -22.40 9.19
C PHE A 677 3.06 -21.04 8.46
N PRO A 678 1.82 -20.56 8.23
CA PRO A 678 1.60 -19.25 7.63
C PRO A 678 1.67 -18.11 8.64
N ILE A 679 2.06 -16.94 8.14
CA ILE A 679 1.72 -15.64 8.72
C ILE A 679 0.43 -15.17 8.06
N GLU A 680 -0.58 -14.93 8.88
CA GLU A 680 -1.89 -14.43 8.45
C GLU A 680 -2.28 -13.24 9.31
N THR A 681 -2.90 -12.24 8.69
CA THR A 681 -3.42 -11.04 9.34
C THR A 681 -4.94 -10.98 9.22
N ALA A 682 -5.58 -10.34 10.19
CA ALA A 682 -7.00 -9.98 10.09
C ALA A 682 -7.09 -8.56 9.52
N SER A 683 -7.58 -8.43 8.29
CA SER A 683 -7.71 -7.13 7.62
C SER A 683 -9.18 -6.82 7.35
N ASN A 684 -9.51 -5.53 7.37
CA ASN A 684 -10.83 -5.08 6.96
C ASN A 684 -10.86 -4.85 5.44
N SER A 685 -11.96 -5.25 4.81
CA SER A 685 -12.23 -5.00 3.39
C SER A 685 -13.60 -4.33 3.24
N GLU A 686 -13.95 -3.89 2.03
CA GLU A 686 -15.28 -3.36 1.73
C GLU A 686 -16.41 -4.30 2.15
N SER A 687 -16.17 -5.60 2.08
CA SER A 687 -17.15 -6.65 2.35
C SER A 687 -16.98 -7.29 3.74
N GLY A 688 -16.21 -6.65 4.62
CA GLY A 688 -16.01 -7.06 6.01
C GLY A 688 -14.62 -7.64 6.31
N PHE A 689 -14.44 -8.08 7.56
CA PHE A 689 -13.17 -8.65 8.02
C PHE A 689 -12.88 -10.02 7.41
N GLU A 690 -11.64 -10.21 6.98
CA GLU A 690 -11.15 -11.45 6.41
C GLU A 690 -9.69 -11.74 6.79
N ARG A 691 -9.32 -13.01 6.64
CA ARG A 691 -7.96 -13.49 6.83
C ARG A 691 -7.16 -13.26 5.55
N VAL A 692 -5.99 -12.64 5.68
CA VAL A 692 -5.08 -12.39 4.57
C VAL A 692 -3.75 -13.10 4.82
N TYR A 693 -3.37 -14.01 3.92
CA TYR A 693 -2.08 -14.67 3.93
C TYR A 693 -0.98 -13.66 3.59
N GLN A 694 0.07 -13.58 4.41
CA GLN A 694 1.19 -12.64 4.19
C GLN A 694 2.47 -13.36 3.79
N SER A 695 2.73 -14.54 4.34
CA SER A 695 3.90 -15.36 4.00
C SER A 695 3.81 -16.74 4.62
N SER A 696 4.71 -17.61 4.19
CA SER A 696 5.00 -18.91 4.76
C SER A 696 6.30 -18.85 5.53
N VAL A 697 6.26 -19.25 6.80
CA VAL A 697 7.46 -19.45 7.60
C VAL A 697 8.05 -20.82 7.31
N ILE A 698 9.35 -20.85 7.04
CA ILE A 698 10.19 -22.05 7.02
C ILE A 698 11.29 -21.86 8.06
N LEU A 699 11.28 -22.69 9.10
CA LEU A 699 12.25 -22.65 10.19
C LEU A 699 13.00 -23.99 10.25
N PRO A 700 14.10 -24.17 9.49
CA PRO A 700 15.08 -25.20 9.77
C PRO A 700 15.68 -24.99 11.16
N HIS A 701 15.69 -26.04 11.97
CA HIS A 701 16.22 -26.03 13.32
C HIS A 701 16.95 -27.31 13.71
N TRP A 702 17.85 -27.17 14.68
CA TRP A 702 18.68 -28.24 15.21
C TRP A 702 18.68 -28.20 16.73
N ASP A 703 18.45 -29.35 17.36
CA ASP A 703 18.59 -29.49 18.81
C ASP A 703 20.08 -29.62 19.17
N LEU A 704 20.60 -28.68 19.94
CA LEU A 704 22.02 -28.54 20.26
C LEU A 704 22.28 -28.78 21.74
N ASN A 705 23.44 -29.38 22.02
CA ASN A 705 24.03 -29.49 23.35
C ASN A 705 25.51 -29.10 23.27
N LEU A 706 25.81 -27.84 23.57
CA LEU A 706 27.13 -27.24 23.39
C LEU A 706 27.83 -27.03 24.73
N ARG A 707 28.94 -27.74 24.94
CA ARG A 707 29.83 -27.53 26.08
C ARG A 707 30.56 -26.18 25.96
N PRO A 708 31.15 -25.66 27.05
CA PRO A 708 32.03 -24.50 26.98
C PRO A 708 33.09 -24.65 25.89
N GLU A 709 33.32 -23.58 25.12
CA GLU A 709 34.25 -23.50 23.98
C GLU A 709 33.94 -24.42 22.79
N GLN A 710 32.86 -25.21 22.87
CA GLN A 710 32.46 -26.07 21.78
C GLN A 710 31.91 -25.23 20.62
N VAL A 711 32.29 -25.67 19.42
CA VAL A 711 31.85 -25.08 18.16
C VAL A 711 30.87 -26.04 17.48
N TRP A 712 29.81 -25.50 16.90
CA TRP A 712 28.92 -26.24 16.01
C TRP A 712 28.70 -25.47 14.71
N THR A 713 28.50 -26.21 13.62
CA THR A 713 28.35 -25.63 12.29
C THR A 713 27.22 -26.30 11.50
N CYS A 714 26.48 -25.52 10.72
CA CYS A 714 25.58 -26.04 9.70
C CYS A 714 25.76 -25.31 8.37
N ARG A 715 25.38 -25.99 7.29
CA ARG A 715 25.40 -25.46 5.93
C ARG A 715 24.14 -25.84 5.20
N PHE A 716 23.62 -24.89 4.43
CA PHE A 716 22.47 -25.11 3.56
C PHE A 716 22.42 -24.04 2.46
N ARG A 717 21.54 -24.22 1.49
CA ARG A 717 21.41 -23.34 0.33
C ARG A 717 19.95 -22.99 0.10
N LEU A 718 19.73 -21.82 -0.47
CA LEU A 718 18.46 -21.36 -1.01
C LEU A 718 18.65 -21.14 -2.51
N GLN A 719 17.83 -21.78 -3.33
CA GLN A 719 17.81 -21.59 -4.77
C GLN A 719 16.42 -21.13 -5.23
N ILE A 720 16.40 -20.13 -6.11
CA ILE A 720 15.17 -19.69 -6.79
C ILE A 720 15.30 -20.04 -8.26
N ALA A 721 14.29 -20.67 -8.85
CA ALA A 721 14.31 -21.02 -10.26
C ALA A 721 12.93 -20.85 -10.90
N ASN A 722 12.91 -20.79 -12.23
CA ASN A 722 11.68 -20.92 -12.99
C ASN A 722 11.17 -22.36 -12.87
N TYR A 723 9.89 -22.50 -12.56
CA TYR A 723 9.19 -23.78 -12.54
C TYR A 723 8.56 -24.04 -13.90
N ASN A 724 8.94 -25.14 -14.54
CA ASN A 724 8.29 -25.64 -15.75
C ASN A 724 7.59 -26.97 -15.40
N HIS A 725 6.29 -27.07 -15.68
CA HIS A 725 5.56 -28.33 -15.66
C HIS A 725 6.18 -29.26 -16.71
N ASN A 726 6.99 -30.22 -16.27
CA ASN A 726 7.48 -31.32 -17.11
C ASN A 726 6.62 -32.56 -16.94
#